data_AF-A0A433I808-F1
#
_entry.id   AF-A0A433I808-F1
#
_cell.length_a   1.000
_cell.length_b   1.000
_cell.length_c   1.000
_cell.angle_alpha   90.00
_cell.angle_beta   90.00
_cell.angle_gamma   90.00
#
_symmetry.space_group_name_H-M   'P 1'
#
loop_
_entity.id
_entity.type
_entity.pdbx_description
1 polymer ?
#
loop_
_entity_poly.entity_id
_entity_poly.type
_entity_poly.pdbx_seq_one_letter_code
_entity_poly.pdbx_strand_id
1 'polypeptide(L)'
;MEPISKLNQRPAPRRIRRSWLLLLCVALSVALLYRQLATLYARPTPTAAPMRARLPVDGPNEAVIIPVGPGFQRIALRHGLLLASGPDQRLIGQQSLSLCEQQRDPAAATLLPLYVGWDWAQLREAAMANLTAQPPRPAHYGLKNPLLDDGPDGIDIPAFQMTAATDETALRPYGDAEALRLTLRDRRPALWLADTGETTAGPTLAFRDDAWLLWNGGGQAVGDRSDYAVRVQRLPDRDCRFGRLQISVYGPPEPGAVGADGGLRRVLWYAGGAMMREFRLAPGHYAAPVTPPPRREDAVLFERALAAGLLRLGEDGRIAIAPADLPLMRIQARDHPEGLAPHETGLDWLNGPWDEAIRQTHRALHFSAAGRYVRQQVEAFNARQLWAAVRWKAADADQSGEWRADWAGAPLALTANMPLLAGKLFPELPQGWQPWRRVARWPLLEERTPVHFHLTLTQPAQRGQRLEVLVAGGAPTVSGATVVASQPRCLDATPCSARAAVAYWLRLEWRAGATALDLRFMPLPASAFPDGYRYEFSYLRLEDGQLAWRDPPAGGAGDPARPAPAEVMVRDRAGAMLLEHGQPTVAAWALGLAALVGLDPAQSGDVASVLARLSLHGASIVDARLSVDPRLQAAARRALLARLPQVAAAFGERDPWREVRIASLVVMDADQGDILAVVNSPEPPPGAVWSDLYSFAAGQPRRSPLRIWAWQHDGGTWQAAGSTFKLVDALLLEREARHRPELAAALAGLSADEMAQWPLAQSYDFGADAACYPAHASGCAAWARQPGQRYDRPESAVVHNFRGAAGAETPLERMSRARDERYGLAQALRDSLNTWFAWLVETTDATLLDDPTAAGLATVRALTPNALRGVRPLLDLAAELGFGASENLDGGLLPAGLIESGDVLQTTASNLDPITSRAQVRLAALGFRMQATPLQLAEIAAAIASGRRVTPRLLLEVNGRSAPAANGTALGIATERIKDGMARVALDGTAQAAFAGARFDAIRPLLRVKTGTADLDEAGTVHNAWLTGWLEPGALPSESRRLAFACLISHAAGTGGEECGAVVAAWLASLAESGPDG
;
A
#
# COMPACT_ATOMS: atom_id res chain seq x y z
N MET A 1 33.56 -67.60 -65.83
CA MET A 1 33.03 -68.79 -66.51
C MET A 1 31.51 -68.71 -66.47
N GLU A 2 30.98 -68.81 -67.66
CA GLU A 2 29.60 -68.68 -68.17
C GLU A 2 28.77 -69.99 -67.90
N PRO A 3 27.49 -70.16 -68.34
CA PRO A 3 26.24 -69.48 -67.92
C PRO A 3 24.98 -70.43 -67.93
N ILE A 4 23.76 -69.85 -68.10
CA ILE A 4 22.49 -70.41 -68.70
C ILE A 4 21.42 -70.90 -67.68
N SER A 5 20.09 -70.59 -67.74
CA SER A 5 19.23 -69.85 -68.69
C SER A 5 17.98 -69.24 -68.03
N LYS A 6 17.38 -68.30 -68.76
CA LYS A 6 16.08 -67.62 -68.57
C LYS A 6 14.88 -68.53 -68.95
N LEU A 7 13.68 -68.27 -68.39
CA LEU A 7 12.48 -67.74 -69.11
C LEU A 7 11.12 -67.98 -68.39
N ASN A 8 10.41 -66.86 -68.28
CA ASN A 8 8.97 -66.58 -68.07
C ASN A 8 7.92 -67.66 -68.42
N GLN A 9 6.77 -67.68 -67.69
CA GLN A 9 5.46 -67.12 -68.13
C GLN A 9 4.31 -67.27 -67.08
N ARG A 10 3.33 -66.36 -67.17
CA ARG A 10 2.20 -65.97 -66.26
C ARG A 10 1.02 -66.99 -66.21
N PRO A 11 -0.22 -66.67 -65.71
CA PRO A 11 -0.69 -66.09 -64.43
C PRO A 11 -1.83 -66.93 -63.78
N ALA A 12 -2.14 -66.73 -62.49
CA ALA A 12 -3.48 -67.07 -61.95
C ALA A 12 -3.89 -66.12 -60.80
N PRO A 13 -5.12 -65.58 -60.80
CA PRO A 13 -5.57 -64.55 -59.87
C PRO A 13 -6.26 -65.17 -58.65
N ARG A 14 -5.86 -64.80 -57.42
CA ARG A 14 -6.69 -64.85 -56.19
C ARG A 14 -5.86 -64.46 -54.95
N ARG A 15 -5.46 -63.19 -54.83
CA ARG A 15 -4.90 -62.64 -53.58
C ARG A 15 -5.43 -61.26 -53.19
N ILE A 16 -6.60 -60.87 -53.69
CA ILE A 16 -7.21 -59.58 -53.34
C ILE A 16 -8.26 -59.74 -52.22
N ARG A 17 -9.00 -60.86 -52.13
CA ARG A 17 -10.06 -61.01 -51.11
C ARG A 17 -9.59 -61.10 -49.66
N ARG A 18 -8.40 -61.65 -49.36
CA ARG A 18 -7.92 -61.80 -47.96
C ARG A 18 -7.43 -60.48 -47.36
N SER A 19 -6.85 -59.58 -48.16
CA SER A 19 -6.36 -58.28 -47.68
C SER A 19 -7.50 -57.31 -47.39
N TRP A 20 -8.58 -57.34 -48.20
CA TRP A 20 -9.77 -56.56 -47.92
C TRP A 20 -10.52 -57.03 -46.68
N LEU A 21 -10.59 -58.34 -46.42
CA LEU A 21 -11.17 -58.87 -45.18
C LEU A 21 -10.37 -58.45 -43.94
N LEU A 22 -9.04 -58.42 -44.02
CA LEU A 22 -8.20 -57.96 -42.91
C LEU A 22 -8.36 -56.46 -42.65
N LEU A 23 -8.41 -55.65 -43.72
CA LEU A 23 -8.69 -54.20 -43.62
C LEU A 23 -10.09 -53.92 -43.10
N LEU A 24 -11.10 -54.72 -43.48
CA LEU A 24 -12.46 -54.58 -42.98
C LEU A 24 -12.53 -54.96 -41.49
N CYS A 25 -11.82 -56.01 -41.06
CA CYS A 25 -11.73 -56.39 -39.65
C CYS A 25 -11.02 -55.32 -38.82
N VAL A 26 -9.91 -54.74 -39.30
CA VAL A 26 -9.22 -53.65 -38.60
C VAL A 26 -10.10 -52.39 -38.55
N ALA A 27 -10.77 -52.04 -39.65
CA ALA A 27 -11.70 -50.90 -39.66
C ALA A 27 -12.91 -51.12 -38.74
N LEU A 28 -13.45 -52.35 -38.68
CA LEU A 28 -14.51 -52.73 -37.74
C LEU A 28 -14.01 -52.69 -36.29
N SER A 29 -12.79 -53.17 -36.01
CA SER A 29 -12.19 -53.11 -34.67
C SER A 29 -11.89 -51.68 -34.25
N VAL A 30 -11.39 -50.83 -35.15
CA VAL A 30 -11.17 -49.40 -34.89
C VAL A 30 -12.50 -48.66 -34.73
N ALA A 31 -13.53 -48.99 -35.51
CA ALA A 31 -14.87 -48.43 -35.35
C ALA A 31 -15.54 -48.93 -34.05
N LEU A 32 -15.31 -50.18 -33.65
CA LEU A 32 -15.79 -50.71 -32.36
C LEU A 32 -15.05 -50.04 -31.20
N LEU A 33 -13.74 -49.85 -31.31
CA LEU A 33 -12.92 -49.18 -30.31
C LEU A 33 -13.29 -47.69 -30.23
N TYR A 34 -13.52 -47.03 -31.37
CA TYR A 34 -13.98 -45.65 -31.44
C TYR A 34 -15.40 -45.53 -30.88
N ARG A 35 -16.29 -46.50 -31.13
CA ARG A 35 -17.64 -46.52 -30.55
C ARG A 35 -17.62 -46.84 -29.06
N GLN A 36 -16.73 -47.73 -28.60
CA GLN A 36 -16.53 -48.04 -27.18
C GLN A 36 -15.91 -46.86 -26.43
N LEU A 37 -14.91 -46.20 -27.02
CA LEU A 37 -14.33 -44.95 -26.53
C LEU A 37 -15.38 -43.83 -26.59
N ALA A 38 -16.17 -43.72 -27.65
CA ALA A 38 -17.27 -42.76 -27.73
C ALA A 38 -18.38 -43.07 -26.73
N THR A 39 -18.58 -44.30 -26.28
CA THR A 39 -19.51 -44.62 -25.17
C THR A 39 -18.87 -44.44 -23.78
N LEU A 40 -17.54 -44.59 -23.66
CA LEU A 40 -16.78 -44.28 -22.44
C LEU A 40 -16.56 -42.77 -22.26
N TYR A 41 -16.55 -42.00 -23.35
CA TYR A 41 -16.42 -40.54 -23.39
C TYR A 41 -17.73 -39.81 -23.74
N ALA A 42 -18.80 -40.53 -24.14
CA ALA A 42 -20.15 -39.99 -24.13
C ALA A 42 -20.55 -39.85 -22.68
N ARG A 43 -20.22 -38.68 -22.13
CA ARG A 43 -20.92 -38.19 -20.95
C ARG A 43 -22.42 -38.30 -21.28
N PRO A 44 -23.26 -38.88 -20.41
CA PRO A 44 -24.67 -38.53 -20.48
C PRO A 44 -24.69 -37.01 -20.49
N THR A 45 -25.32 -36.38 -21.50
CA THR A 45 -25.86 -35.05 -21.29
C THR A 45 -26.96 -35.27 -20.25
N PRO A 46 -26.76 -34.95 -18.97
CA PRO A 46 -27.93 -34.70 -18.15
C PRO A 46 -28.67 -33.62 -18.91
N THR A 47 -29.92 -33.87 -19.27
CA THR A 47 -30.91 -32.80 -19.23
C THR A 47 -30.73 -32.16 -17.87
N ALA A 48 -30.02 -31.04 -17.85
CA ALA A 48 -29.67 -30.35 -16.64
C ALA A 48 -30.97 -29.87 -16.03
N ALA A 49 -31.51 -30.65 -15.08
CA ALA A 49 -32.17 -30.01 -13.96
C ALA A 49 -31.16 -28.96 -13.46
N PRO A 50 -31.55 -27.70 -13.29
CA PRO A 50 -30.62 -26.63 -12.95
C PRO A 50 -29.77 -27.09 -11.77
N MET A 51 -28.48 -27.33 -12.01
CA MET A 51 -27.59 -27.85 -11.00
C MET A 51 -27.48 -26.76 -9.94
N ARG A 52 -28.21 -26.92 -8.84
CA ARG A 52 -28.15 -25.97 -7.72
C ARG A 52 -26.68 -25.86 -7.32
N ALA A 53 -26.18 -24.63 -7.22
CA ALA A 53 -24.84 -24.39 -6.70
C ALA A 53 -24.74 -24.99 -5.29
N ARG A 54 -23.54 -25.23 -4.76
CA ARG A 54 -23.38 -25.82 -3.42
C ARG A 54 -22.60 -24.89 -2.52
N LEU A 55 -22.95 -24.88 -1.24
CA LEU A 55 -22.21 -24.14 -0.24
C LEU A 55 -20.80 -24.72 -0.05
N PRO A 56 -19.80 -23.89 0.31
CA PRO A 56 -18.48 -24.35 0.73
C PRO A 56 -18.57 -25.34 1.91
N VAL A 57 -17.55 -26.20 2.07
CA VAL A 57 -17.53 -27.27 3.10
C VAL A 57 -17.68 -26.72 4.52
N ASP A 58 -17.19 -25.51 4.78
CA ASP A 58 -17.28 -24.83 6.08
C ASP A 58 -18.56 -23.98 6.23
N GLY A 59 -19.49 -24.08 5.28
CA GLY A 59 -20.79 -23.39 5.26
C GLY A 59 -21.89 -24.13 6.01
N PRO A 60 -23.12 -23.59 6.05
CA PRO A 60 -24.22 -24.20 6.78
C PRO A 60 -24.61 -25.56 6.20
N ASN A 61 -24.86 -26.54 7.06
CA ASN A 61 -25.24 -27.91 6.66
C ASN A 61 -26.73 -28.04 6.23
N GLU A 62 -27.25 -27.05 5.52
CA GLU A 62 -28.57 -27.07 4.93
C GLU A 62 -28.65 -26.22 3.67
N ALA A 63 -29.69 -26.41 2.85
CA ALA A 63 -29.87 -25.65 1.62
C ALA A 63 -30.29 -24.21 1.92
N VAL A 64 -29.73 -23.26 1.19
CA VAL A 64 -29.96 -21.82 1.38
C VAL A 64 -30.23 -21.13 0.05
N ILE A 65 -30.94 -20.01 0.07
CA ILE A 65 -31.18 -19.18 -1.10
C ILE A 65 -30.43 -17.88 -0.88
N ILE A 66 -29.42 -17.61 -1.72
CA ILE A 66 -28.71 -16.34 -1.70
C ILE A 66 -29.53 -15.34 -2.53
N PRO A 67 -30.00 -14.25 -1.93
CA PRO A 67 -31.00 -13.38 -2.55
C PRO A 67 -30.42 -12.46 -3.62
N VAL A 68 -31.30 -12.04 -4.53
CA VAL A 68 -31.07 -10.98 -5.50
C VAL A 68 -31.40 -9.63 -4.84
N GLY A 69 -30.73 -8.56 -5.29
CA GLY A 69 -30.97 -7.19 -4.80
C GLY A 69 -29.91 -6.66 -3.83
N PRO A 70 -29.94 -5.35 -3.54
CA PRO A 70 -29.05 -4.68 -2.60
C PRO A 70 -29.52 -4.87 -1.15
N GLY A 71 -28.79 -4.29 -0.20
CA GLY A 71 -29.12 -4.39 1.22
C GLY A 71 -28.42 -5.55 1.94
N PHE A 72 -28.72 -5.66 3.22
CA PHE A 72 -28.31 -6.72 4.12
C PHE A 72 -29.50 -7.65 4.31
N GLN A 73 -29.33 -8.93 3.98
CA GLN A 73 -30.39 -9.92 4.09
C GLN A 73 -30.02 -11.00 5.08
N ARG A 74 -30.87 -11.16 6.08
CA ARG A 74 -30.76 -12.14 7.13
C ARG A 74 -31.47 -13.41 6.71
N ILE A 75 -30.80 -14.54 6.84
CA ILE A 75 -31.36 -15.86 6.54
C ILE A 75 -31.17 -16.73 7.78
N ALA A 76 -32.25 -16.91 8.54
CA ALA A 76 -32.27 -17.76 9.72
C ALA A 76 -32.23 -19.24 9.30
N LEU A 77 -31.31 -20.00 9.90
CA LEU A 77 -31.08 -21.42 9.64
C LEU A 77 -31.29 -22.23 10.93
N ARG A 78 -31.43 -23.56 10.82
CA ARG A 78 -31.66 -24.43 11.99
C ARG A 78 -30.51 -24.44 13.00
N HIS A 79 -29.28 -24.23 12.54
CA HIS A 79 -28.07 -24.30 13.38
C HIS A 79 -27.18 -23.06 13.21
N GLY A 80 -27.79 -21.88 13.05
CA GLY A 80 -27.07 -20.62 12.90
C GLY A 80 -27.79 -19.64 11.99
N LEU A 81 -27.04 -18.69 11.43
CA LEU A 81 -27.59 -17.65 10.58
C LEU A 81 -26.61 -17.21 9.48
N LEU A 82 -27.15 -16.85 8.32
CA LEU A 82 -26.39 -16.15 7.27
C LEU A 82 -26.78 -14.67 7.20
N LEU A 83 -25.76 -13.82 7.02
CA LEU A 83 -25.94 -12.44 6.60
C LEU A 83 -25.38 -12.27 5.18
N ALA A 84 -26.24 -12.02 4.21
CA ALA A 84 -25.87 -11.76 2.82
C ALA A 84 -25.86 -10.26 2.54
N SER A 85 -24.85 -9.77 1.83
CA SER A 85 -24.73 -8.38 1.40
C SER A 85 -24.34 -8.27 -0.08
N GLY A 86 -24.96 -7.31 -0.78
CA GLY A 86 -24.71 -7.03 -2.21
C GLY A 86 -23.26 -6.60 -2.53
N PRO A 87 -22.79 -6.78 -3.78
CA PRO A 87 -21.49 -6.28 -4.23
C PRO A 87 -21.41 -4.75 -4.21
N ASP A 88 -22.54 -4.09 -4.42
CA ASP A 88 -22.63 -2.62 -4.56
C ASP A 88 -22.88 -1.92 -3.22
N GLN A 89 -22.64 -2.61 -2.09
CA GLN A 89 -22.85 -2.00 -0.78
C GLN A 89 -21.79 -0.94 -0.50
N ARG A 90 -22.24 0.28 -0.23
CA ARG A 90 -21.37 1.43 -0.02
C ARG A 90 -20.84 1.40 1.40
N LEU A 91 -19.51 1.32 1.55
CA LEU A 91 -18.86 1.68 2.81
C LEU A 91 -18.99 3.20 2.97
N ILE A 92 -19.79 3.64 3.93
CA ILE A 92 -20.03 5.06 4.22
C ILE A 92 -18.85 5.65 4.99
N GLY A 93 -18.35 4.92 5.97
CA GLY A 93 -17.33 5.42 6.87
C GLY A 93 -16.74 4.30 7.72
N GLN A 94 -15.53 4.51 8.21
CA GLN A 94 -14.80 3.51 8.97
C GLN A 94 -13.87 4.18 9.97
N GLN A 95 -13.82 3.66 11.19
CA GLN A 95 -12.88 4.06 12.21
C GLN A 95 -12.15 2.85 12.79
N SER A 96 -10.92 3.07 13.21
CA SER A 96 -10.18 2.07 13.97
C SER A 96 -9.61 2.65 15.25
N LEU A 97 -9.74 1.90 16.33
CA LEU A 97 -9.40 2.32 17.67
C LEU A 97 -8.63 1.21 18.38
N SER A 98 -7.45 1.50 18.90
CA SER A 98 -6.73 0.57 19.76
C SER A 98 -7.47 0.41 21.09
N LEU A 99 -7.66 -0.81 21.57
CA LEU A 99 -8.29 -1.01 22.88
C LEU A 99 -7.42 -0.47 24.03
N CYS A 100 -6.10 -0.37 23.81
CA CYS A 100 -5.17 0.26 24.74
C CYS A 100 -5.43 1.77 24.84
N GLU A 101 -5.79 2.42 23.73
CA GLU A 101 -6.21 3.83 23.74
C GLU A 101 -7.54 4.04 24.45
N GLN A 102 -8.37 3.02 24.61
CA GLN A 102 -9.67 3.12 25.28
C GLN A 102 -9.63 2.77 26.78
N GLN A 103 -8.44 2.47 27.32
CA GLN A 103 -8.30 2.17 28.74
C GLN A 103 -8.55 3.40 29.63
N ARG A 104 -9.16 3.15 30.80
CA ARG A 104 -9.27 4.11 31.89
C ARG A 104 -7.94 4.24 32.62
N ASP A 105 -7.35 3.09 32.95
CA ASP A 105 -6.07 2.96 33.65
C ASP A 105 -5.27 1.81 32.99
N PRO A 106 -4.09 2.09 32.42
CA PRO A 106 -3.23 1.06 31.85
C PRO A 106 -2.82 -0.04 32.85
N ALA A 107 -2.72 0.29 34.14
CA ALA A 107 -2.32 -0.67 35.18
C ALA A 107 -3.47 -1.64 35.53
N ALA A 108 -4.68 -1.12 35.71
CA ALA A 108 -5.87 -1.93 36.00
C ALA A 108 -6.47 -2.62 34.76
N ALA A 109 -6.05 -2.20 33.56
CA ALA A 109 -6.53 -2.68 32.26
C ALA A 109 -8.07 -2.65 32.08
N THR A 110 -8.74 -1.70 32.73
CA THR A 110 -10.19 -1.47 32.60
C THR A 110 -10.51 -0.53 31.43
N LEU A 111 -11.65 -0.73 30.77
CA LEU A 111 -12.08 0.10 29.64
C LEU A 111 -13.00 1.24 30.08
N LEU A 112 -12.84 2.42 29.46
CA LEU A 112 -13.91 3.41 29.42
C LEU A 112 -14.94 3.03 28.35
N PRO A 113 -16.24 3.31 28.58
CA PRO A 113 -17.27 3.20 27.56
C PRO A 113 -16.86 3.83 26.22
N LEU A 114 -17.02 3.08 25.13
CA LEU A 114 -16.99 3.65 23.80
C LEU A 114 -18.43 3.92 23.35
N TYR A 115 -18.74 5.18 23.06
CA TYR A 115 -20.05 5.60 22.54
C TYR A 115 -19.99 5.66 21.02
N VAL A 116 -20.98 5.07 20.35
CA VAL A 116 -21.09 4.98 18.89
C VAL A 116 -22.50 5.36 18.45
N GLY A 117 -22.61 6.14 17.38
CA GLY A 117 -23.90 6.61 16.85
C GLY A 117 -24.49 7.74 17.69
N TRP A 118 -23.64 8.56 18.29
CA TRP A 118 -24.05 9.84 18.87
C TRP A 118 -23.88 10.94 17.83
N ASP A 119 -24.71 11.96 17.86
CA ASP A 119 -24.45 13.20 17.14
C ASP A 119 -23.68 14.21 18.03
N TRP A 120 -23.27 15.32 17.43
CA TRP A 120 -22.56 16.38 18.16
C TRP A 120 -23.41 17.03 19.27
N ALA A 121 -24.72 17.15 19.07
CA ALA A 121 -25.60 17.81 20.04
C ALA A 121 -25.69 16.99 21.34
N GLN A 122 -25.88 15.67 21.22
CA GLN A 122 -25.89 14.73 22.34
C GLN A 122 -24.56 14.73 23.10
N LEU A 123 -23.43 14.71 22.38
CA LEU A 123 -22.12 14.74 23.01
C LEU A 123 -21.90 16.06 23.78
N ARG A 124 -22.29 17.19 23.20
CA ARG A 124 -22.17 18.50 23.84
C ARG A 124 -23.06 18.61 25.09
N GLU A 125 -24.28 18.07 25.05
CA GLU A 125 -25.16 18.01 26.21
C GLU A 125 -24.53 17.20 27.36
N ALA A 126 -23.96 16.03 27.06
CA ALA A 126 -23.26 15.22 28.05
C ALA A 126 -22.04 15.95 28.66
N ALA A 127 -21.29 16.69 27.84
CA ALA A 127 -20.18 17.51 28.30
C ALA A 127 -20.63 18.66 29.21
N MET A 128 -21.72 19.34 28.86
CA MET A 128 -22.33 20.37 29.71
C MET A 128 -22.86 19.81 31.03
N ALA A 129 -23.45 18.60 31.01
CA ALA A 129 -23.87 17.90 32.22
C ALA A 129 -22.68 17.58 33.14
N ASN A 130 -21.52 17.22 32.58
CA ASN A 130 -20.29 17.02 33.36
C ASN A 130 -19.81 18.33 34.03
N LEU A 131 -19.79 19.44 33.28
CA LEU A 131 -19.35 20.73 33.79
C LEU A 131 -20.28 21.30 34.88
N THR A 132 -21.58 21.00 34.79
CA THR A 132 -22.59 21.46 35.76
C THR A 132 -22.84 20.49 36.93
N ALA A 133 -22.19 19.32 36.93
CA ALA A 133 -22.30 18.33 37.99
C ALA A 133 -21.81 18.88 39.34
N GLN A 134 -22.23 18.25 40.45
CA GLN A 134 -21.77 18.59 41.79
C GLN A 134 -21.10 17.37 42.46
N PRO A 135 -19.76 17.38 42.67
CA PRO A 135 -18.80 18.42 42.25
C PRO A 135 -18.61 18.46 40.72
N PRO A 136 -18.21 19.61 40.14
CA PRO A 136 -17.96 19.76 38.71
C PRO A 136 -16.91 18.75 38.21
N ARG A 137 -17.11 18.26 36.99
CA ARG A 137 -16.19 17.32 36.34
C ARG A 137 -15.68 17.92 35.02
N PRO A 138 -14.49 17.51 34.54
CA PRO A 138 -14.03 17.90 33.22
C PRO A 138 -15.04 17.52 32.13
N ALA A 139 -15.18 18.33 31.07
CA ALA A 139 -16.11 18.10 29.98
C ALA A 139 -16.04 16.67 29.40
N HIS A 140 -14.82 16.15 29.21
CA HIS A 140 -14.55 14.81 28.67
C HIS A 140 -14.71 13.66 29.68
N TYR A 141 -15.19 13.91 30.91
CA TYR A 141 -15.31 12.87 31.93
C TYR A 141 -16.19 11.71 31.43
N GLY A 142 -15.60 10.52 31.30
CA GLY A 142 -16.26 9.32 30.77
C GLY A 142 -16.43 9.28 29.24
N LEU A 143 -16.03 10.33 28.50
CA LEU A 143 -16.25 10.50 27.07
C LEU A 143 -14.94 10.36 26.27
N LYS A 144 -14.37 9.15 26.24
CA LYS A 144 -13.11 8.88 25.52
C LYS A 144 -13.37 8.32 24.12
N ASN A 145 -12.81 8.96 23.10
CA ASN A 145 -12.95 8.60 21.67
C ASN A 145 -14.40 8.31 21.18
N PRO A 146 -15.42 9.13 21.52
CA PRO A 146 -16.76 8.92 20.99
C PRO A 146 -16.76 8.97 19.45
N LEU A 147 -17.49 8.04 18.83
CA LEU A 147 -17.61 7.88 17.38
C LEU A 147 -18.94 8.45 16.92
N LEU A 148 -18.89 9.64 16.33
CA LEU A 148 -20.10 10.39 15.97
C LEU A 148 -20.62 10.05 14.58
N ASP A 149 -21.93 10.17 14.42
CA ASP A 149 -22.60 10.10 13.12
C ASP A 149 -23.15 11.47 12.68
N ASP A 150 -23.84 11.51 11.53
CA ASP A 150 -24.32 12.76 10.94
C ASP A 150 -25.55 13.34 11.69
N GLY A 151 -26.12 12.62 12.66
CA GLY A 151 -27.37 12.96 13.31
C GLY A 151 -28.62 12.73 12.44
N PRO A 152 -29.81 13.15 12.92
CA PRO A 152 -31.11 12.78 12.36
C PRO A 152 -31.37 13.27 10.92
N ASP A 153 -30.66 14.31 10.48
CA ASP A 153 -30.78 14.89 9.13
C ASP A 153 -29.86 14.20 8.10
N GLY A 154 -29.04 13.23 8.52
CA GLY A 154 -28.11 12.50 7.68
C GLY A 154 -28.13 10.99 7.93
N ILE A 155 -26.94 10.40 8.00
CA ILE A 155 -26.78 9.00 8.42
C ILE A 155 -26.80 8.92 9.95
N ASP A 156 -27.96 8.54 10.46
CA ASP A 156 -28.27 8.40 11.88
C ASP A 156 -28.20 6.91 12.29
N ILE A 157 -27.16 6.56 13.04
CA ILE A 157 -26.89 5.20 13.50
C ILE A 157 -27.59 5.01 14.85
N PRO A 158 -28.32 3.90 15.08
CA PRO A 158 -28.89 3.62 16.39
C PRO A 158 -27.82 3.61 17.48
N ALA A 159 -27.88 4.56 18.40
CA ALA A 159 -26.85 4.80 19.40
C ALA A 159 -26.60 3.56 20.27
N PHE A 160 -25.34 3.16 20.41
CA PHE A 160 -24.94 2.06 21.28
C PHE A 160 -23.63 2.35 22.00
N GLN A 161 -23.40 1.58 23.06
CA GLN A 161 -22.23 1.67 23.91
C GLN A 161 -21.50 0.33 23.90
N MET A 162 -20.18 0.36 23.82
CA MET A 162 -19.34 -0.82 24.02
C MET A 162 -18.57 -0.72 25.35
N THR A 163 -18.56 -1.82 26.10
CA THR A 163 -17.86 -1.95 27.39
C THR A 163 -17.13 -3.29 27.48
N ALA A 164 -16.33 -3.46 28.54
CA ALA A 164 -15.89 -4.78 28.98
C ALA A 164 -17.10 -5.64 29.42
N ALA A 165 -16.87 -6.95 29.58
CA ALA A 165 -17.90 -7.89 30.01
C ALA A 165 -18.52 -7.52 31.36
N THR A 166 -17.74 -6.97 32.30
CA THR A 166 -18.25 -6.28 33.49
C THR A 166 -17.41 -5.04 33.78
N ASP A 167 -17.98 -4.06 34.47
CA ASP A 167 -17.38 -2.72 34.66
C ASP A 167 -16.09 -2.74 35.50
N GLU A 168 -15.79 -3.84 36.19
CA GLU A 168 -14.65 -3.97 37.12
C GLU A 168 -13.60 -5.02 36.71
N THR A 169 -13.80 -5.80 35.62
CA THR A 169 -12.81 -6.81 35.20
C THR A 169 -11.75 -6.23 34.27
N ALA A 170 -10.49 -6.54 34.56
CA ALA A 170 -9.37 -6.26 33.68
C ALA A 170 -9.53 -6.96 32.32
N LEU A 171 -9.24 -6.27 31.23
CA LEU A 171 -9.20 -6.87 29.90
C LEU A 171 -8.18 -8.01 29.83
N ARG A 172 -8.56 -9.08 29.13
CA ARG A 172 -7.64 -10.16 28.74
C ARG A 172 -7.04 -9.93 27.34
N PRO A 173 -5.80 -10.41 27.09
CA PRO A 173 -5.18 -10.38 25.77
C PRO A 173 -6.09 -10.95 24.66
N TYR A 174 -5.91 -10.47 23.43
CA TYR A 174 -6.76 -10.82 22.29
C TYR A 174 -6.97 -12.34 22.11
N GLY A 175 -5.94 -13.15 22.33
CA GLY A 175 -6.00 -14.62 22.17
C GLY A 175 -6.76 -15.39 23.25
N ASP A 176 -7.12 -14.75 24.38
CA ASP A 176 -7.68 -15.43 25.56
C ASP A 176 -9.24 -15.39 25.62
N ALA A 177 -9.90 -15.03 24.51
CA ALA A 177 -11.33 -15.23 24.19
C ALA A 177 -12.39 -14.66 25.16
N GLU A 178 -12.11 -13.59 25.90
CA GLU A 178 -13.16 -12.87 26.63
C GLU A 178 -13.97 -11.95 25.70
N ALA A 179 -15.30 -12.08 25.76
CA ALA A 179 -16.21 -11.31 24.93
C ALA A 179 -16.35 -9.86 25.42
N LEU A 180 -16.41 -8.91 24.49
CA LEU A 180 -16.82 -7.53 24.77
C LEU A 180 -18.34 -7.42 24.77
N ARG A 181 -18.87 -6.39 25.42
CA ARG A 181 -20.31 -6.17 25.55
C ARG A 181 -20.75 -4.95 24.75
N LEU A 182 -21.76 -5.11 23.91
CA LEU A 182 -22.45 -4.05 23.18
C LEU A 182 -23.81 -3.81 23.85
N THR A 183 -24.18 -2.56 24.10
CA THR A 183 -25.46 -2.17 24.69
C THR A 183 -26.12 -1.08 23.84
N LEU A 184 -27.23 -1.40 23.18
CA LEU A 184 -28.08 -0.46 22.48
C LEU A 184 -28.67 0.54 23.49
N ARG A 185 -28.49 1.83 23.22
CA ARG A 185 -29.04 2.96 23.98
C ARG A 185 -30.18 3.65 23.25
N ASP A 186 -30.47 3.19 22.05
CA ASP A 186 -31.58 3.64 21.21
C ASP A 186 -32.86 2.83 21.44
N ARG A 187 -34.01 3.43 21.14
CA ARG A 187 -35.33 2.78 21.21
C ARG A 187 -35.83 2.32 19.84
N ARG A 188 -35.18 2.73 18.75
CA ARG A 188 -35.55 2.36 17.38
C ARG A 188 -35.37 0.85 17.16
N PRO A 189 -36.19 0.23 16.30
CA PRO A 189 -36.00 -1.16 15.92
C PRO A 189 -34.62 -1.36 15.27
N ALA A 190 -33.81 -2.22 15.87
CA ALA A 190 -32.52 -2.62 15.34
C ALA A 190 -32.25 -4.09 15.67
N LEU A 191 -31.49 -4.77 14.83
CA LEU A 191 -31.11 -6.17 15.02
C LEU A 191 -29.61 -6.27 15.28
N TRP A 192 -29.25 -6.97 16.37
CA TRP A 192 -27.87 -7.33 16.64
C TRP A 192 -27.58 -8.77 16.23
N LEU A 193 -26.43 -8.96 15.58
CA LEU A 193 -25.86 -10.26 15.20
C LEU A 193 -24.38 -10.29 15.57
N ALA A 194 -23.91 -11.34 16.25
CA ALA A 194 -22.50 -11.54 16.56
C ALA A 194 -22.12 -13.02 16.48
N ASP A 195 -20.82 -13.28 16.55
CA ASP A 195 -20.25 -14.63 16.70
C ASP A 195 -20.75 -15.40 17.93
N THR A 196 -21.18 -14.70 19.00
CA THR A 196 -21.77 -15.35 20.18
C THR A 196 -23.28 -15.58 20.09
N GLY A 197 -23.98 -14.98 19.12
CA GLY A 197 -25.43 -15.11 18.94
C GLY A 197 -26.10 -13.89 18.31
N GLU A 198 -27.42 -13.90 18.22
CA GLU A 198 -28.23 -12.75 17.77
C GLU A 198 -29.26 -12.35 18.84
N THR A 199 -29.72 -11.09 18.80
CA THR A 199 -30.84 -10.65 19.64
C THR A 199 -31.65 -9.53 18.98
N THR A 200 -32.97 -9.68 19.04
CA THR A 200 -33.98 -8.66 18.70
C THR A 200 -34.72 -8.15 19.94
N ALA A 201 -34.57 -8.82 21.09
CA ALA A 201 -35.44 -8.68 22.27
C ALA A 201 -34.70 -8.13 23.52
N GLY A 202 -33.41 -7.83 23.42
CA GLY A 202 -32.60 -7.33 24.54
C GLY A 202 -31.63 -6.24 24.12
N PRO A 203 -31.33 -5.26 24.99
CA PRO A 203 -30.46 -4.14 24.67
C PRO A 203 -28.98 -4.57 24.59
N THR A 204 -28.61 -5.76 25.03
CA THR A 204 -27.20 -6.14 25.22
C THR A 204 -26.84 -7.40 24.45
N LEU A 205 -25.71 -7.39 23.74
CA LEU A 205 -25.13 -8.53 23.05
C LEU A 205 -23.63 -8.64 23.36
N ALA A 206 -23.12 -9.86 23.55
CA ALA A 206 -21.68 -10.11 23.66
C ALA A 206 -21.08 -10.41 22.28
N PHE A 207 -19.81 -10.10 22.05
CA PHE A 207 -19.10 -10.53 20.83
C PHE A 207 -17.63 -10.77 21.13
N ARG A 208 -16.97 -11.67 20.37
CA ARG A 208 -15.51 -11.87 20.51
C ARG A 208 -14.76 -11.16 19.39
N ASP A 209 -15.07 -11.48 18.14
CA ASP A 209 -14.35 -11.02 16.96
C ASP A 209 -15.21 -10.19 16.01
N ASP A 210 -16.50 -10.49 15.87
CA ASP A 210 -17.37 -9.87 14.85
C ASP A 210 -18.79 -9.66 15.36
N ALA A 211 -19.31 -8.43 15.18
CA ALA A 211 -20.69 -8.05 15.46
C ALA A 211 -21.25 -7.10 14.40
N TRP A 212 -22.56 -7.14 14.21
CA TRP A 212 -23.33 -6.36 13.25
C TRP A 212 -24.56 -5.79 13.93
N LEU A 213 -24.79 -4.49 13.74
CA LEU A 213 -26.04 -3.80 14.00
C LEU A 213 -26.72 -3.50 12.67
N LEU A 214 -27.96 -3.95 12.49
CA LEU A 214 -28.73 -3.78 11.26
C LEU A 214 -29.98 -2.93 11.54
N TRP A 215 -30.26 -1.95 10.67
CA TRP A 215 -31.45 -1.09 10.80
C TRP A 215 -31.97 -0.59 9.45
N ASN A 216 -33.17 -0.02 9.49
CA ASN A 216 -33.84 0.63 8.36
C ASN A 216 -34.03 2.13 8.62
N GLY A 217 -34.00 2.93 7.55
CA GLY A 217 -34.28 4.37 7.64
C GLY A 217 -35.72 4.65 8.09
N GLY A 218 -35.94 5.80 8.75
CA GLY A 218 -37.29 6.26 9.13
C GLY A 218 -37.98 5.44 10.22
N GLY A 219 -37.24 4.68 11.03
CA GLY A 219 -37.81 3.93 12.17
C GLY A 219 -38.63 2.69 11.80
N GLN A 220 -38.50 2.22 10.56
CA GLN A 220 -39.17 1.01 10.10
C GLN A 220 -38.70 -0.23 10.87
N ALA A 221 -39.59 -1.21 11.05
CA ALA A 221 -39.24 -2.47 11.68
C ALA A 221 -38.14 -3.20 10.88
N VAL A 222 -37.23 -3.85 11.61
CA VAL A 222 -36.19 -4.68 11.02
C VAL A 222 -36.76 -6.09 10.82
N GLY A 223 -37.03 -6.44 9.56
CA GLY A 223 -37.39 -7.80 9.14
C GLY A 223 -36.15 -8.59 8.71
N ASP A 224 -36.29 -9.40 7.67
CA ASP A 224 -35.17 -10.14 7.08
C ASP A 224 -34.29 -9.30 6.15
N ARG A 225 -34.65 -8.02 5.92
CA ARG A 225 -33.89 -7.09 5.09
C ARG A 225 -33.61 -5.78 5.85
N SER A 226 -32.39 -5.29 5.68
CA SER A 226 -31.93 -4.01 6.21
C SER A 226 -31.18 -3.20 5.15
N ASP A 227 -31.35 -1.89 5.14
CA ASP A 227 -30.65 -1.01 4.19
C ASP A 227 -29.28 -0.55 4.72
N TYR A 228 -29.15 -0.46 6.04
CA TYR A 228 -27.93 0.01 6.72
C TYR A 228 -27.38 -1.03 7.70
N ALA A 229 -26.07 -0.94 7.92
CA ALA A 229 -25.39 -1.79 8.88
C ALA A 229 -24.16 -1.13 9.49
N VAL A 230 -23.88 -1.43 10.77
CA VAL A 230 -22.58 -1.17 11.41
C VAL A 230 -21.95 -2.51 11.73
N ARG A 231 -20.73 -2.73 11.25
CA ARG A 231 -19.90 -3.87 11.63
C ARG A 231 -18.87 -3.43 12.65
N VAL A 232 -18.79 -4.12 13.78
CA VAL A 232 -17.75 -3.97 14.81
C VAL A 232 -16.89 -5.23 14.78
N GLN A 233 -15.60 -5.07 14.49
CA GLN A 233 -14.63 -6.16 14.44
C GLN A 233 -13.52 -5.95 15.45
N ARG A 234 -13.11 -7.01 16.14
CA ARG A 234 -11.90 -7.03 16.98
C ARG A 234 -10.79 -7.76 16.23
N LEU A 235 -9.67 -7.07 16.02
CA LEU A 235 -8.53 -7.57 15.24
C LEU A 235 -7.26 -7.63 16.11
N PRO A 236 -6.32 -8.55 15.82
CA PRO A 236 -5.02 -8.55 16.48
C PRO A 236 -4.26 -7.24 16.17
N ASP A 237 -3.50 -6.76 17.15
CA ASP A 237 -2.68 -5.56 17.04
C ASP A 237 -1.30 -5.82 17.64
N ARG A 238 -0.23 -5.40 16.95
CA ARG A 238 1.15 -5.59 17.41
C ARG A 238 1.48 -4.67 18.57
N ASP A 239 0.90 -3.47 18.57
CA ASP A 239 1.20 -2.43 19.56
C ASP A 239 0.23 -2.46 20.75
N CYS A 240 -0.83 -3.27 20.66
CA CYS A 240 -1.79 -3.45 21.74
C CYS A 240 -2.16 -4.92 21.97
N ARG A 241 -1.77 -5.46 23.13
CA ARG A 241 -2.03 -6.86 23.50
C ARG A 241 -3.51 -7.25 23.54
N PHE A 242 -4.41 -6.28 23.67
CA PHE A 242 -5.86 -6.50 23.69
C PHE A 242 -6.49 -6.51 22.30
N GLY A 243 -5.72 -6.14 21.26
CA GLY A 243 -6.19 -5.93 19.91
C GLY A 243 -6.71 -4.52 19.65
N ARG A 244 -7.24 -4.33 18.44
CA ARG A 244 -7.87 -3.09 17.97
C ARG A 244 -9.29 -3.35 17.51
N LEU A 245 -10.12 -2.32 17.52
CA LEU A 245 -11.45 -2.34 16.95
C LEU A 245 -11.41 -1.73 15.54
N GLN A 246 -12.22 -2.29 14.64
CA GLN A 246 -12.57 -1.71 13.35
C GLN A 246 -14.09 -1.59 13.30
N ILE A 247 -14.59 -0.36 13.22
CA ILE A 247 -16.01 -0.04 13.16
C ILE A 247 -16.29 0.49 11.76
N SER A 248 -17.14 -0.20 10.99
CA SER A 248 -17.44 0.11 9.60
C SER A 248 -18.94 0.33 9.41
N VAL A 249 -19.32 1.45 8.79
CA VAL A 249 -20.71 1.79 8.48
C VAL A 249 -20.97 1.53 7.02
N TYR A 250 -22.05 0.82 6.74
CA TYR A 250 -22.50 0.48 5.39
C TYR A 250 -23.92 0.99 5.16
N GLY A 251 -24.19 1.41 3.93
CA GLY A 251 -25.50 1.86 3.52
C GLY A 251 -25.83 1.45 2.09
N PRO A 252 -27.01 1.86 1.59
CA PRO A 252 -27.50 1.46 0.29
C PRO A 252 -26.56 1.93 -0.84
N PRO A 253 -26.60 1.26 -2.00
CA PRO A 253 -25.86 1.69 -3.18
C PRO A 253 -26.21 3.12 -3.60
N GLU A 254 -25.27 3.78 -4.30
CA GLU A 254 -25.47 5.11 -4.91
C GLU A 254 -26.67 5.12 -5.88
N PRO A 255 -27.47 6.20 -5.93
CA PRO A 255 -28.54 6.36 -6.91
C PRO A 255 -27.98 6.26 -8.35
N GLY A 256 -28.48 5.32 -9.15
CA GLY A 256 -28.04 5.12 -10.54
C GLY A 256 -26.96 4.05 -10.74
N ALA A 257 -26.46 3.42 -9.66
CA ALA A 257 -25.69 2.18 -9.78
C ALA A 257 -26.60 1.07 -10.32
N VAL A 258 -26.43 0.70 -11.60
CA VAL A 258 -27.11 -0.46 -12.19
C VAL A 258 -26.46 -1.70 -11.57
N GLY A 259 -27.09 -2.25 -10.53
CA GLY A 259 -26.61 -3.46 -9.88
C GLY A 259 -26.56 -4.60 -10.90
N ALA A 260 -25.39 -5.22 -11.05
CA ALA A 260 -25.29 -6.46 -11.81
C ALA A 260 -26.07 -7.54 -11.05
N ASP A 261 -27.24 -7.93 -11.58
CA ASP A 261 -28.08 -9.00 -11.01
C ASP A 261 -27.30 -10.33 -10.80
N GLY A 262 -26.16 -10.50 -11.48
CA GLY A 262 -25.25 -11.64 -11.33
C GLY A 262 -24.01 -11.43 -10.43
N GLY A 263 -23.82 -10.27 -9.80
CA GLY A 263 -22.61 -9.97 -9.02
C GLY A 263 -22.49 -10.79 -7.71
N LEU A 264 -21.27 -11.18 -7.33
CA LEU A 264 -21.02 -11.99 -6.14
C LEU A 264 -21.44 -11.26 -4.84
N ARG A 265 -22.19 -11.95 -3.99
CA ARG A 265 -22.61 -11.52 -2.65
C ARG A 265 -21.58 -11.88 -1.60
N ARG A 266 -21.32 -10.99 -0.64
CA ARG A 266 -20.60 -11.34 0.59
C ARG A 266 -21.57 -11.99 1.56
N VAL A 267 -21.31 -13.24 1.91
CA VAL A 267 -22.19 -14.07 2.74
C VAL A 267 -21.42 -14.49 3.99
N LEU A 268 -21.89 -14.06 5.16
CA LEU A 268 -21.27 -14.34 6.47
C LEU A 268 -22.08 -15.41 7.18
N TRP A 269 -21.41 -16.47 7.65
CA TRP A 269 -22.00 -17.61 8.34
C TRP A 269 -21.64 -17.60 9.82
N TYR A 270 -22.68 -17.59 10.66
CA TYR A 270 -22.62 -17.62 12.11
C TYR A 270 -23.21 -18.94 12.61
N ALA A 271 -22.35 -19.90 12.96
CA ALA A 271 -22.79 -21.23 13.42
C ALA A 271 -23.21 -21.28 14.91
N GLY A 272 -23.29 -20.14 15.59
CA GLY A 272 -23.60 -20.02 17.02
C GLY A 272 -22.45 -20.50 17.92
N GLY A 273 -21.59 -19.59 18.37
CA GLY A 273 -20.48 -19.89 19.29
C GLY A 273 -19.18 -20.36 18.63
N ALA A 274 -19.13 -20.44 17.30
CA ALA A 274 -17.94 -20.69 16.51
C ALA A 274 -17.50 -19.43 15.73
N MET A 275 -16.26 -19.43 15.25
CA MET A 275 -15.72 -18.32 14.45
C MET A 275 -16.52 -18.12 13.17
N MET A 276 -16.84 -16.86 12.85
CA MET A 276 -17.58 -16.50 11.65
C MET A 276 -16.80 -16.88 10.37
N ARG A 277 -17.52 -17.36 9.34
CA ARG A 277 -16.95 -17.67 8.02
C ARG A 277 -17.53 -16.75 6.95
N GLU A 278 -16.67 -16.15 6.12
CA GLU A 278 -17.08 -15.30 4.99
C GLU A 278 -16.94 -16.05 3.66
N PHE A 279 -17.96 -15.94 2.80
CA PHE A 279 -18.01 -16.50 1.46
C PHE A 279 -18.36 -15.43 0.42
N ARG A 280 -17.96 -15.66 -0.85
CA ARG A 280 -18.39 -14.88 -2.01
C ARG A 280 -19.24 -15.75 -2.93
N LEU A 281 -20.55 -15.53 -2.96
CA LEU A 281 -21.53 -16.42 -3.63
C LEU A 281 -22.41 -15.62 -4.58
N ALA A 282 -22.64 -16.10 -5.80
CA ALA A 282 -23.63 -15.49 -6.70
C ALA A 282 -25.05 -15.67 -6.13
N PRO A 283 -26.01 -14.80 -6.45
CA PRO A 283 -27.43 -15.03 -6.12
C PRO A 283 -27.93 -16.36 -6.69
N GLY A 284 -28.80 -17.06 -5.94
CA GLY A 284 -29.39 -18.32 -6.38
C GLY A 284 -29.57 -19.36 -5.27
N HIS A 285 -30.06 -20.53 -5.66
CA HIS A 285 -30.29 -21.66 -4.75
C HIS A 285 -29.02 -22.47 -4.55
N TYR A 286 -28.60 -22.63 -3.30
CA TYR A 286 -27.48 -23.46 -2.90
C TYR A 286 -27.97 -24.69 -2.12
N ALA A 287 -27.53 -25.88 -2.53
CA ALA A 287 -27.70 -27.06 -1.69
C ALA A 287 -26.68 -27.07 -0.54
N ALA A 288 -26.99 -27.81 0.53
CA ALA A 288 -26.08 -28.06 1.64
C ALA A 288 -24.71 -28.57 1.12
N PRO A 289 -23.61 -28.30 1.84
CA PRO A 289 -22.31 -28.84 1.51
C PRO A 289 -22.43 -30.36 1.34
N VAL A 290 -22.02 -30.86 0.18
CA VAL A 290 -21.69 -32.28 0.07
C VAL A 290 -20.22 -32.37 0.43
N THR A 291 -19.84 -33.47 1.09
CA THR A 291 -18.46 -33.94 1.24
C THR A 291 -17.63 -33.47 0.04
N PRO A 292 -16.45 -32.86 0.25
CA PRO A 292 -15.74 -32.03 -0.73
C PRO A 292 -15.80 -32.61 -2.15
N PRO A 293 -15.80 -31.76 -3.20
CA PRO A 293 -15.66 -32.24 -4.57
C PRO A 293 -14.52 -33.27 -4.58
N PRO A 294 -14.63 -34.36 -5.37
CA PRO A 294 -13.59 -35.38 -5.38
C PRO A 294 -12.26 -34.67 -5.48
N ARG A 295 -11.49 -34.74 -4.38
CA ARG A 295 -10.18 -34.09 -4.29
C ARG A 295 -9.44 -34.48 -5.55
N ARG A 296 -8.78 -33.51 -6.20
CA ARG A 296 -8.01 -33.80 -7.40
C ARG A 296 -7.10 -35.01 -7.10
N GLU A 297 -6.93 -35.89 -8.10
CA GLU A 297 -6.29 -37.19 -7.92
C GLU A 297 -4.91 -37.10 -7.22
N ASP A 298 -4.19 -36.01 -7.48
CA ASP A 298 -2.96 -35.58 -6.83
C ASP A 298 -3.12 -35.24 -5.34
N ALA A 299 -4.12 -34.44 -4.95
CA ALA A 299 -4.39 -34.11 -3.55
C ALA A 299 -4.75 -35.36 -2.73
N VAL A 300 -5.58 -36.25 -3.27
CA VAL A 300 -5.91 -37.54 -2.64
C VAL A 300 -4.67 -38.42 -2.50
N LEU A 301 -3.86 -38.50 -3.56
CA LEU A 301 -2.65 -39.31 -3.56
C LEU A 301 -1.63 -38.78 -2.54
N PHE A 302 -1.50 -37.45 -2.41
CA PHE A 302 -0.64 -36.82 -1.42
C PHE A 302 -1.05 -37.19 0.01
N GLU A 303 -2.33 -37.04 0.36
CA GLU A 303 -2.83 -37.38 1.70
C GLU A 303 -2.69 -38.87 2.01
N ARG A 304 -2.99 -39.75 1.05
CA ARG A 304 -2.79 -41.19 1.20
C ARG A 304 -1.31 -41.53 1.40
N ALA A 305 -0.42 -40.90 0.64
CA ALA A 305 1.02 -41.12 0.76
C ALA A 305 1.55 -40.60 2.11
N LEU A 306 1.04 -39.48 2.60
CA LEU A 306 1.36 -38.93 3.92
C LEU A 306 0.87 -39.87 5.04
N ALA A 307 -0.39 -40.30 5.00
CA ALA A 307 -0.96 -41.23 5.98
C ALA A 307 -0.30 -42.62 5.98
N ALA A 308 0.13 -43.09 4.80
CA ALA A 308 0.89 -44.33 4.63
C ALA A 308 2.36 -44.21 5.07
N GLY A 309 2.82 -43.04 5.53
CA GLY A 309 4.21 -42.78 5.90
C GLY A 309 5.19 -42.87 4.74
N LEU A 310 4.71 -42.71 3.50
CA LEU A 310 5.49 -42.65 2.25
C LEU A 310 5.99 -41.23 1.93
N LEU A 311 5.40 -40.23 2.58
CA LEU A 311 5.90 -38.85 2.67
C LEU A 311 6.14 -38.55 4.15
N ARG A 312 7.32 -38.02 4.50
CA ARG A 312 7.68 -37.73 5.90
C ARG A 312 8.32 -36.35 6.00
N LEU A 313 7.89 -35.53 6.96
CA LEU A 313 8.54 -34.26 7.26
C LEU A 313 9.79 -34.52 8.10
N GLY A 314 10.96 -34.10 7.61
CA GLY A 314 12.22 -34.15 8.34
C GLY A 314 12.37 -32.97 9.31
N GLU A 315 13.32 -33.08 10.25
CA GLU A 315 13.62 -32.03 11.24
C GLU A 315 14.11 -30.71 10.61
N ASP A 316 14.60 -30.75 9.37
CA ASP A 316 15.01 -29.58 8.60
C ASP A 316 13.87 -28.91 7.82
N GLY A 317 12.63 -29.38 8.00
CA GLY A 317 11.43 -28.84 7.38
C GLY A 317 11.18 -29.34 5.96
N ARG A 318 12.02 -30.24 5.41
CA ARG A 318 11.82 -30.82 4.07
C ARG A 318 11.01 -32.11 4.12
N ILE A 319 10.33 -32.42 3.03
CA ILE A 319 9.55 -33.64 2.86
C ILE A 319 10.44 -34.70 2.18
N ALA A 320 10.67 -35.80 2.87
CA ALA A 320 11.30 -36.99 2.31
C ALA A 320 10.24 -37.88 1.64
N ILE A 321 10.62 -38.49 0.51
CA ILE A 321 9.76 -39.36 -0.28
C ILE A 321 10.32 -40.78 -0.22
N ALA A 322 9.46 -41.76 0.06
CA ALA A 322 9.83 -43.18 0.04
C ALA A 322 10.51 -43.55 -1.29
N PRO A 323 11.66 -44.26 -1.28
CA PRO A 323 12.38 -44.64 -2.49
C PRO A 323 11.51 -45.43 -3.48
N ALA A 324 11.74 -45.25 -4.79
CA ALA A 324 10.97 -45.95 -5.83
C ALA A 324 11.21 -47.48 -5.81
N ASP A 325 12.35 -47.90 -5.29
CA ASP A 325 12.80 -49.28 -5.11
C ASP A 325 12.56 -49.84 -3.70
N LEU A 326 11.85 -49.11 -2.83
CA LEU A 326 11.49 -49.56 -1.47
C LEU A 326 10.93 -51.00 -1.40
N PRO A 327 10.08 -51.48 -2.33
CA PRO A 327 9.65 -52.88 -2.33
C PRO A 327 10.81 -53.87 -2.46
N LEU A 328 11.79 -53.57 -3.32
CA LEU A 328 12.97 -54.41 -3.52
C LEU A 328 13.88 -54.37 -2.29
N MET A 329 14.10 -53.17 -1.73
CA MET A 329 14.88 -52.99 -0.51
C MET A 329 14.29 -53.78 0.67
N ARG A 330 12.96 -53.80 0.82
CA ARG A 330 12.28 -54.57 1.88
C ARG A 330 12.34 -56.09 1.67
N ILE A 331 12.29 -56.57 0.42
CA ILE A 331 12.50 -57.98 0.11
C ILE A 331 13.93 -58.39 0.45
N GLN A 332 14.91 -57.60 0.00
CA GLN A 332 16.32 -57.85 0.26
C GLN A 332 16.65 -57.80 1.76
N ALA A 333 16.09 -56.84 2.49
CA ALA A 333 16.19 -56.75 3.94
C ALA A 333 15.62 -57.98 4.67
N ARG A 334 14.52 -58.56 4.15
CA ARG A 334 13.91 -59.77 4.73
C ARG A 334 14.77 -61.01 4.46
N ASP A 335 15.31 -61.12 3.26
CA ASP A 335 16.05 -62.30 2.81
C ASP A 335 17.54 -62.26 3.25
N HIS A 336 18.07 -61.07 3.56
CA HIS A 336 19.44 -60.82 4.04
C HIS A 336 19.45 -59.85 5.24
N PRO A 337 18.99 -60.28 6.43
CA PRO A 337 18.89 -59.42 7.60
C PRO A 337 20.26 -58.92 8.12
N GLU A 338 21.36 -59.60 7.79
CA GLU A 338 22.73 -59.15 8.03
C GLU A 338 23.15 -57.91 7.21
N GLY A 339 22.40 -57.57 6.16
CA GLY A 339 22.58 -56.35 5.35
C GLY A 339 21.74 -55.16 5.83
N LEU A 340 20.92 -55.33 6.88
CA LEU A 340 20.10 -54.29 7.53
C LEU A 340 20.93 -53.39 8.46
N ALA A 341 22.18 -53.05 8.11
CA ALA A 341 22.76 -51.87 8.73
C ALA A 341 21.85 -50.70 8.34
N PRO A 342 21.20 -50.02 9.30
CA PRO A 342 20.63 -48.73 9.00
C PRO A 342 21.75 -47.95 8.33
N HIS A 343 21.47 -47.28 7.21
CA HIS A 343 22.36 -46.16 6.89
C HIS A 343 22.39 -45.33 8.17
N GLU A 344 23.57 -45.15 8.78
CA GLU A 344 23.73 -44.51 10.11
C GLU A 344 23.15 -43.08 10.15
N THR A 345 22.68 -42.59 8.99
CA THR A 345 22.21 -41.23 8.73
C THR A 345 21.03 -41.20 7.73
N GLY A 346 20.07 -42.13 7.83
CA GLY A 346 18.86 -42.10 6.98
C GLY A 346 17.54 -42.41 7.71
N LEU A 347 16.48 -41.68 7.37
CA LEU A 347 15.07 -42.03 7.69
C LEU A 347 14.80 -43.52 7.40
N ASP A 348 14.38 -44.27 8.42
CA ASP A 348 14.14 -45.71 8.31
C ASP A 348 12.83 -46.01 7.56
N TRP A 349 12.95 -46.42 6.30
CA TRP A 349 11.83 -46.84 5.45
C TRP A 349 11.54 -48.35 5.53
N LEU A 350 12.45 -49.13 6.11
CA LEU A 350 12.40 -50.59 6.11
C LEU A 350 11.51 -51.13 7.24
N ASN A 351 11.39 -50.39 8.34
CA ASN A 351 10.48 -50.70 9.43
C ASN A 351 9.10 -50.03 9.27
N GLY A 352 8.04 -50.66 9.79
CA GLY A 352 6.64 -50.21 9.71
C GLY A 352 5.74 -51.00 8.76
N PRO A 353 4.41 -50.74 8.77
CA PRO A 353 3.40 -51.50 8.02
C PRO A 353 3.63 -51.41 6.50
N TRP A 354 3.41 -52.52 5.79
CA TRP A 354 3.57 -52.63 4.33
C TRP A 354 2.56 -53.59 3.72
N ASP A 355 1.29 -53.19 3.84
CA ASP A 355 0.17 -53.93 3.27
C ASP A 355 -0.06 -53.60 1.79
N GLU A 356 -1.09 -54.21 1.21
CA GLU A 356 -1.44 -54.00 -0.20
C GLU A 356 -1.87 -52.56 -0.51
N ALA A 357 -2.51 -51.85 0.43
CA ALA A 357 -2.95 -50.47 0.24
C ALA A 357 -1.75 -49.50 0.18
N ILE A 358 -0.74 -49.72 1.02
CA ILE A 358 0.52 -48.96 1.02
C ILE A 358 1.29 -49.24 -0.29
N ARG A 359 1.35 -50.50 -0.75
CA ARG A 359 1.98 -50.84 -2.04
C ARG A 359 1.31 -50.15 -3.23
N GLN A 360 -0.02 -50.09 -3.25
CA GLN A 360 -0.76 -49.40 -4.31
C GLN A 360 -0.52 -47.89 -4.29
N THR A 361 -0.50 -47.29 -3.10
CA THR A 361 -0.21 -45.86 -2.92
C THR A 361 1.23 -45.52 -3.34
N HIS A 362 2.21 -46.36 -2.98
CA HIS A 362 3.61 -46.23 -3.42
C HIS A 362 3.74 -46.31 -4.95
N ARG A 363 3.08 -47.30 -5.59
CA ARG A 363 3.06 -47.42 -7.05
C ARG A 363 2.43 -46.19 -7.70
N ALA A 364 1.33 -45.69 -7.18
CA ALA A 364 0.69 -44.47 -7.68
C ALA A 364 1.59 -43.24 -7.53
N LEU A 365 2.28 -43.08 -6.40
CA LEU A 365 3.20 -41.96 -6.14
C LEU A 365 4.36 -41.89 -7.15
N HIS A 366 4.93 -43.04 -7.52
CA HIS A 366 6.10 -43.08 -8.42
C HIS A 366 5.76 -43.21 -9.89
N PHE A 367 4.69 -43.93 -10.24
CA PHE A 367 4.43 -44.38 -11.61
C PHE A 367 3.12 -43.87 -12.22
N SER A 368 2.43 -42.91 -11.58
CA SER A 368 1.25 -42.23 -12.15
C SER A 368 1.53 -40.76 -12.52
N ALA A 369 0.63 -40.16 -13.32
CA ALA A 369 0.68 -38.74 -13.65
C ALA A 369 0.41 -37.85 -12.42
N ALA A 370 -0.57 -38.22 -11.59
CA ALA A 370 -0.85 -37.57 -10.31
C ALA A 370 0.37 -37.65 -9.38
N GLY A 371 1.02 -38.81 -9.30
CA GLY A 371 2.23 -39.02 -8.50
C GLY A 371 3.41 -38.16 -8.97
N ARG A 372 3.60 -38.00 -10.28
CA ARG A 372 4.57 -37.06 -10.84
C ARG A 372 4.30 -35.62 -10.37
N TYR A 373 3.05 -35.19 -10.42
CA TYR A 373 2.69 -33.84 -10.00
C TYR A 373 2.86 -33.63 -8.49
N VAL A 374 2.46 -34.60 -7.65
CA VAL A 374 2.71 -34.57 -6.20
C VAL A 374 4.21 -34.44 -5.91
N ARG A 375 5.06 -35.23 -6.59
CA ARG A 375 6.52 -35.12 -6.43
C ARG A 375 7.07 -33.77 -6.88
N GLN A 376 6.52 -33.16 -7.94
CA GLN A 376 6.88 -31.81 -8.36
C GLN A 376 6.50 -30.75 -7.31
N GLN A 377 5.33 -30.87 -6.67
CA GLN A 377 4.94 -29.97 -5.59
C GLN A 377 5.81 -30.15 -4.34
N VAL A 378 6.19 -31.39 -4.02
CA VAL A 378 7.16 -31.67 -2.94
C VAL A 378 8.53 -31.06 -3.25
N GLU A 379 9.03 -31.19 -4.49
CA GLU A 379 10.27 -30.53 -4.92
C GLU A 379 10.19 -29.00 -4.77
N ALA A 380 9.09 -28.39 -5.22
CA ALA A 380 8.88 -26.94 -5.10
C ALA A 380 8.81 -26.48 -3.64
N PHE A 381 8.15 -27.27 -2.76
CA PHE A 381 8.12 -27.02 -1.33
C PHE A 381 9.52 -27.13 -0.70
N ASN A 382 10.26 -28.20 -1.00
CA ASN A 382 11.61 -28.44 -0.47
C ASN A 382 12.62 -27.38 -0.94
N ALA A 383 12.49 -26.89 -2.18
CA ALA A 383 13.33 -25.85 -2.74
C ALA A 383 13.24 -24.50 -2.00
N ARG A 384 12.20 -24.31 -1.18
CA ARG A 384 11.97 -23.11 -0.37
C ARG A 384 12.46 -23.25 1.08
N GLN A 385 12.75 -24.48 1.54
CA GLN A 385 13.12 -24.75 2.93
C GLN A 385 14.56 -24.34 3.28
N LEU A 386 15.44 -24.32 2.28
CA LEU A 386 16.83 -23.93 2.43
C LEU A 386 17.21 -22.89 1.38
N TRP A 387 18.00 -21.91 1.80
CA TRP A 387 18.44 -20.81 0.97
C TRP A 387 19.96 -20.74 0.94
N ALA A 388 20.49 -20.84 -0.27
CA ALA A 388 21.87 -20.55 -0.58
C ALA A 388 21.91 -19.97 -1.99
N ALA A 389 22.45 -18.77 -2.13
CA ALA A 389 22.63 -18.15 -3.41
C ALA A 389 23.85 -17.25 -3.44
N VAL A 390 24.40 -17.08 -4.63
CA VAL A 390 25.40 -16.04 -4.89
C VAL A 390 24.90 -15.14 -6.02
N ARG A 391 25.22 -13.85 -5.90
CA ARG A 391 25.14 -12.88 -6.99
C ARG A 391 26.45 -12.12 -7.03
N TRP A 392 26.91 -11.69 -8.19
CA TRP A 392 28.19 -11.00 -8.29
C TRP A 392 28.16 -9.87 -9.32
N LYS A 393 29.13 -8.97 -9.15
CA LYS A 393 29.43 -7.86 -10.06
C LYS A 393 30.94 -7.79 -10.22
N ALA A 394 31.41 -8.04 -11.45
CA ALA A 394 32.82 -7.90 -11.79
C ALA A 394 33.11 -6.44 -12.17
N ALA A 395 34.28 -5.91 -11.78
CA ALA A 395 34.71 -4.58 -12.20
C ALA A 395 35.14 -4.56 -13.68
N ASP A 396 35.69 -5.68 -14.16
CA ASP A 396 36.19 -5.85 -15.53
C ASP A 396 35.32 -6.87 -16.28
N ALA A 397 34.88 -6.51 -17.50
CA ALA A 397 33.99 -7.36 -18.33
C ALA A 397 34.63 -8.70 -18.73
N ASP A 398 35.97 -8.77 -18.76
CA ASP A 398 36.73 -9.96 -19.18
C ASP A 398 36.79 -11.07 -18.11
N GLN A 399 36.37 -10.80 -16.87
CA GLN A 399 36.28 -11.81 -15.80
C GLN A 399 34.94 -12.55 -15.82
N SER A 400 34.66 -13.19 -16.95
CA SER A 400 33.52 -14.11 -17.09
C SER A 400 33.93 -15.53 -16.68
N GLY A 401 33.08 -16.19 -15.91
CA GLY A 401 33.28 -17.55 -15.42
C GLY A 401 31.95 -18.22 -15.11
N GLU A 402 31.97 -19.56 -15.08
CA GLU A 402 30.79 -20.36 -14.76
C GLU A 402 30.76 -20.68 -13.26
N TRP A 403 29.64 -20.39 -12.60
CA TRP A 403 29.40 -20.81 -11.22
C TRP A 403 28.85 -22.23 -11.18
N ARG A 404 29.46 -23.05 -10.34
CA ARG A 404 28.98 -24.38 -9.96
C ARG A 404 28.76 -24.42 -8.45
N ALA A 405 27.91 -25.33 -8.00
CA ALA A 405 27.73 -25.58 -6.59
C ALA A 405 27.63 -27.07 -6.31
N ASP A 406 28.15 -27.49 -5.18
CA ASP A 406 27.99 -28.83 -4.64
C ASP A 406 27.72 -28.79 -3.13
N TRP A 407 27.14 -29.86 -2.64
CA TRP A 407 26.88 -30.05 -1.22
C TRP A 407 27.29 -31.47 -0.82
N ALA A 408 28.31 -31.55 0.05
CA ALA A 408 29.00 -32.81 0.36
C ALA A 408 29.47 -33.57 -0.90
N GLY A 409 29.92 -32.86 -1.94
CA GLY A 409 30.37 -33.45 -3.21
C GLY A 409 29.26 -33.80 -4.20
N ALA A 410 27.98 -33.68 -3.81
CA ALA A 410 26.86 -33.87 -4.73
C ALA A 410 26.58 -32.57 -5.51
N PRO A 411 26.58 -32.59 -6.86
CA PRO A 411 26.36 -31.39 -7.66
C PRO A 411 24.94 -30.84 -7.50
N LEU A 412 24.83 -29.52 -7.40
CA LEU A 412 23.56 -28.81 -7.22
C LEU A 412 23.12 -28.08 -8.49
N ALA A 413 21.82 -28.14 -8.79
CA ALA A 413 21.22 -27.33 -9.84
C ALA A 413 21.06 -25.87 -9.37
N LEU A 414 21.44 -24.92 -10.23
CA LEU A 414 21.36 -23.48 -9.95
C LEU A 414 20.27 -22.79 -10.79
N THR A 415 19.59 -21.80 -10.21
CA THR A 415 18.57 -20.98 -10.86
C THR A 415 18.78 -19.49 -10.59
N ALA A 416 18.33 -18.65 -11.51
CA ALA A 416 18.28 -17.20 -11.34
C ALA A 416 17.06 -16.72 -10.53
N ASN A 417 16.06 -17.58 -10.34
CA ASN A 417 14.83 -17.21 -9.66
C ASN A 417 15.07 -17.05 -8.16
N MET A 418 14.72 -15.88 -7.66
CA MET A 418 14.75 -15.51 -6.24
C MET A 418 13.36 -15.05 -5.79
N PRO A 419 13.03 -15.21 -4.50
CA PRO A 419 11.79 -14.65 -3.96
C PRO A 419 11.73 -13.14 -4.18
N LEU A 420 10.52 -12.62 -4.43
CA LEU A 420 10.29 -11.21 -4.78
C LEU A 420 10.94 -10.23 -3.79
N LEU A 421 10.87 -10.53 -2.49
CA LEU A 421 11.41 -9.69 -1.43
C LEU A 421 12.95 -9.74 -1.30
N ALA A 422 13.66 -10.53 -2.11
CA ALA A 422 15.13 -10.53 -2.14
C ALA A 422 15.73 -9.17 -2.57
N GLY A 423 14.95 -8.31 -3.21
CA GLY A 423 15.34 -6.92 -3.51
C GLY A 423 15.68 -6.10 -2.26
N LYS A 424 15.19 -6.48 -1.07
CA LYS A 424 15.56 -5.85 0.21
C LYS A 424 17.04 -6.02 0.58
N LEU A 425 17.73 -7.00 0.01
CA LEU A 425 19.15 -7.26 0.31
C LEU A 425 20.08 -6.19 -0.25
N PHE A 426 19.62 -5.39 -1.20
CA PHE A 426 20.44 -4.37 -1.84
C PHE A 426 20.15 -2.98 -1.27
N PRO A 427 21.16 -2.22 -0.85
CA PRO A 427 20.97 -0.85 -0.44
C PRO A 427 20.71 0.07 -1.63
N GLU A 428 20.91 -0.35 -2.88
CA GLU A 428 20.59 0.44 -4.08
C GLU A 428 20.08 -0.51 -5.16
N LEU A 429 19.50 0.01 -6.23
CA LEU A 429 19.13 -0.83 -7.37
C LEU A 429 20.39 -1.59 -7.87
N PRO A 430 20.35 -2.93 -8.02
CA PRO A 430 21.55 -3.74 -8.30
C PRO A 430 22.01 -3.64 -9.77
N GLN A 431 22.39 -2.45 -10.21
CA GLN A 431 22.89 -2.21 -11.56
C GLN A 431 24.23 -2.91 -11.82
N GLY A 432 24.31 -3.60 -12.96
CA GLY A 432 25.49 -4.33 -13.40
C GLY A 432 25.76 -5.63 -12.64
N TRP A 433 24.84 -6.08 -11.77
CA TRP A 433 24.93 -7.38 -11.12
C TRP A 433 24.46 -8.50 -12.05
N GLN A 434 25.23 -9.58 -12.13
CA GLN A 434 24.86 -10.77 -12.89
C GLN A 434 23.61 -11.44 -12.28
N PRO A 435 22.86 -12.26 -13.04
CA PRO A 435 21.74 -13.02 -12.50
C PRO A 435 22.13 -13.86 -11.29
N TRP A 436 21.19 -14.05 -10.38
CA TRP A 436 21.40 -14.91 -9.21
C TRP A 436 21.79 -16.33 -9.60
N ARG A 437 22.51 -17.00 -8.69
CA ARG A 437 22.79 -18.44 -8.72
C ARG A 437 22.33 -19.02 -7.40
N ARG A 438 21.04 -19.32 -7.31
CA ARG A 438 20.40 -19.96 -6.15
C ARG A 438 20.35 -21.47 -6.34
N VAL A 439 20.57 -22.23 -5.28
CA VAL A 439 20.29 -23.67 -5.28
C VAL A 439 18.80 -23.92 -5.57
N ALA A 440 18.51 -24.56 -6.69
CA ALA A 440 17.15 -24.84 -7.14
C ALA A 440 16.56 -26.10 -6.48
N ARG A 441 17.42 -27.08 -6.16
CA ARG A 441 17.03 -28.37 -5.59
C ARG A 441 18.06 -28.81 -4.55
N TRP A 442 17.56 -29.27 -3.41
CA TRP A 442 18.38 -29.71 -2.29
C TRP A 442 18.30 -31.24 -2.15
N PRO A 443 19.42 -31.99 -2.22
CA PRO A 443 19.43 -33.42 -1.91
C PRO A 443 19.11 -33.64 -0.43
N LEU A 444 18.40 -34.72 -0.09
CA LEU A 444 18.13 -35.10 1.30
C LEU A 444 19.44 -35.60 1.94
N LEU A 445 20.06 -34.76 2.76
CA LEU A 445 21.25 -35.03 3.56
C LEU A 445 20.90 -34.66 5.01
N GLU A 446 21.25 -35.52 5.97
CA GLU A 446 20.90 -35.32 7.39
C GLU A 446 21.82 -34.30 8.11
N GLU A 447 23.08 -34.15 7.65
CA GLU A 447 24.01 -33.18 8.23
C GLU A 447 24.02 -31.85 7.48
N ARG A 448 23.82 -30.74 8.21
CA ARG A 448 23.96 -29.38 7.67
C ARG A 448 25.45 -29.04 7.54
N THR A 449 26.08 -29.53 6.47
CA THR A 449 27.43 -29.09 6.08
C THR A 449 27.37 -27.79 5.28
N PRO A 450 28.45 -26.99 5.22
CA PRO A 450 28.52 -25.84 4.34
C PRO A 450 28.33 -26.23 2.87
N VAL A 451 27.52 -25.46 2.15
CA VAL A 451 27.43 -25.56 0.69
C VAL A 451 28.66 -24.90 0.06
N HIS A 452 29.17 -25.49 -1.02
CA HIS A 452 30.34 -24.98 -1.74
C HIS A 452 29.89 -24.39 -3.08
N PHE A 453 30.15 -23.09 -3.27
CA PHE A 453 30.03 -22.40 -4.56
C PHE A 453 31.42 -22.15 -5.13
N HIS A 454 31.63 -22.54 -6.38
CA HIS A 454 32.89 -22.44 -7.09
C HIS A 454 32.72 -21.67 -8.39
N LEU A 455 33.54 -20.65 -8.60
CA LEU A 455 33.64 -19.90 -9.86
C LEU A 455 34.97 -20.24 -10.53
N THR A 456 34.91 -20.82 -11.73
CA THR A 456 36.10 -21.05 -12.56
C THR A 456 36.28 -19.89 -13.54
N LEU A 457 37.48 -19.31 -13.56
CA LEU A 457 37.82 -18.21 -14.47
C LEU A 457 38.26 -18.74 -15.84
N THR A 458 37.90 -17.99 -16.89
CA THR A 458 38.36 -18.26 -18.26
C THR A 458 39.83 -17.91 -18.47
N GLN A 459 40.37 -16.96 -17.70
CA GLN A 459 41.79 -16.60 -17.66
C GLN A 459 42.26 -16.37 -16.20
N PRO A 460 43.54 -16.63 -15.87
CA PRO A 460 44.06 -16.36 -14.54
C PRO A 460 43.92 -14.89 -14.15
N ALA A 461 43.52 -14.63 -12.90
CA ALA A 461 43.32 -13.28 -12.41
C ALA A 461 44.63 -12.50 -12.27
N GLN A 462 44.60 -11.23 -12.68
CA GLN A 462 45.68 -10.28 -12.51
C GLN A 462 45.60 -9.57 -11.15
N ARG A 463 46.73 -9.10 -10.64
CA ARG A 463 46.80 -8.40 -9.36
C ARG A 463 46.00 -7.10 -9.42
N GLY A 464 45.22 -6.82 -8.37
CA GLY A 464 44.41 -5.60 -8.25
C GLY A 464 43.01 -5.70 -8.87
N GLN A 465 42.70 -6.80 -9.55
CA GLN A 465 41.35 -7.07 -10.05
C GLN A 465 40.36 -7.28 -8.89
N ARG A 466 39.18 -6.67 -8.99
CA ARG A 466 38.16 -6.66 -7.92
C ARG A 466 36.84 -7.29 -8.35
N LEU A 467 36.20 -7.94 -7.39
CA LEU A 467 34.90 -8.59 -7.54
C LEU A 467 34.01 -8.24 -6.34
N GLU A 468 32.77 -7.84 -6.58
CA GLU A 468 31.76 -7.75 -5.53
C GLU A 468 30.85 -8.98 -5.57
N VAL A 469 30.59 -9.58 -4.41
CA VAL A 469 29.74 -10.77 -4.29
C VAL A 469 28.74 -10.57 -3.16
N LEU A 470 27.48 -10.88 -3.43
CA LEU A 470 26.43 -10.99 -2.42
C LEU A 470 26.14 -12.49 -2.21
N VAL A 471 26.39 -12.97 -1.00
CA VAL A 471 26.15 -14.35 -0.60
C VAL A 471 24.89 -14.38 0.28
N ALA A 472 23.81 -14.97 -0.22
CA ALA A 472 22.61 -15.24 0.57
C ALA A 472 22.78 -16.57 1.31
N GLY A 473 22.93 -16.52 2.62
CA GLY A 473 23.42 -17.63 3.44
C GLY A 473 24.12 -17.16 4.72
N GLY A 474 24.70 -18.10 5.46
CA GLY A 474 25.62 -17.81 6.56
C GLY A 474 26.90 -17.11 6.10
N ALA A 475 27.70 -16.61 7.05
CA ALA A 475 28.95 -15.94 6.75
C ALA A 475 29.91 -16.86 5.95
N PRO A 476 30.41 -16.43 4.78
CA PRO A 476 31.20 -17.30 3.92
C PRO A 476 32.69 -17.30 4.28
N THR A 477 33.30 -18.47 4.12
CA THR A 477 34.76 -18.62 4.00
C THR A 477 35.14 -18.49 2.53
N VAL A 478 36.22 -17.75 2.26
CA VAL A 478 36.63 -17.35 0.91
C VAL A 478 38.05 -17.86 0.62
N SER A 479 38.24 -18.52 -0.52
CA SER A 479 39.57 -18.91 -1.04
C SER A 479 39.71 -18.51 -2.51
N GLY A 480 40.93 -18.22 -2.97
CA GLY A 480 41.21 -17.68 -4.31
C GLY A 480 41.21 -16.14 -4.40
N ALA A 481 40.62 -15.47 -3.41
CA ALA A 481 40.62 -14.01 -3.26
C ALA A 481 40.86 -13.57 -1.80
N THR A 482 41.13 -12.30 -1.61
CA THR A 482 41.23 -11.63 -0.30
C THR A 482 39.98 -10.80 -0.07
N VAL A 483 39.36 -10.93 1.11
CA VAL A 483 38.20 -10.10 1.50
C VAL A 483 38.69 -8.72 1.92
N VAL A 484 38.36 -7.70 1.13
CA VAL A 484 38.72 -6.30 1.38
C VAL A 484 37.67 -5.61 2.26
N ALA A 485 36.40 -5.95 2.06
CA ALA A 485 35.30 -5.49 2.90
C ALA A 485 34.21 -6.56 2.98
N SER A 486 33.49 -6.59 4.11
CA SER A 486 32.34 -7.46 4.34
C SER A 486 31.27 -6.69 5.11
N GLN A 487 30.01 -6.79 4.67
CA GLN A 487 28.87 -6.15 5.32
C GLN A 487 27.69 -7.13 5.40
N PRO A 488 27.09 -7.34 6.59
CA PRO A 488 25.88 -8.15 6.71
C PRO A 488 24.67 -7.44 6.09
N ARG A 489 23.74 -8.23 5.55
CA ARG A 489 22.46 -7.78 4.98
C ARG A 489 21.29 -8.49 5.68
N CYS A 490 20.32 -7.69 6.09
CA CYS A 490 19.11 -8.11 6.77
C CYS A 490 17.90 -7.65 5.94
N LEU A 491 16.75 -8.25 6.16
CA LEU A 491 15.52 -7.87 5.45
C LEU A 491 14.77 -6.74 6.16
N ASP A 492 14.74 -6.75 7.50
CA ASP A 492 13.93 -5.80 8.28
C ASP A 492 14.70 -5.10 9.42
N ALA A 493 15.93 -5.50 9.74
CA ALA A 493 16.71 -4.95 10.85
C ALA A 493 17.71 -3.87 10.39
N THR A 494 17.60 -2.65 10.94
CA THR A 494 18.57 -1.57 10.75
C THR A 494 19.02 -0.99 12.09
N PRO A 495 20.33 -0.98 12.43
CA PRO A 495 21.44 -1.58 11.69
C PRO A 495 21.43 -3.12 11.74
N CYS A 496 21.85 -3.75 10.64
CA CYS A 496 21.88 -5.20 10.52
C CYS A 496 23.01 -5.82 11.37
N SER A 497 22.66 -6.66 12.34
CA SER A 497 23.65 -7.42 13.11
C SER A 497 24.02 -8.73 12.40
N ALA A 498 25.23 -9.23 12.62
CA ALA A 498 25.67 -10.51 12.04
C ALA A 498 24.78 -11.71 12.44
N ARG A 499 24.14 -11.66 13.62
CA ARG A 499 23.20 -12.71 14.08
C ARG A 499 21.87 -12.70 13.34
N ALA A 500 21.45 -11.54 12.84
CA ALA A 500 20.22 -11.37 12.07
C ALA A 500 20.48 -11.36 10.55
N ALA A 501 21.74 -11.46 10.13
CA ALA A 501 22.13 -11.39 8.73
C ALA A 501 21.64 -12.62 7.97
N VAL A 502 20.98 -12.38 6.86
CA VAL A 502 20.53 -13.42 5.92
C VAL A 502 21.37 -13.44 4.64
N ALA A 503 22.19 -12.41 4.43
CA ALA A 503 23.18 -12.36 3.37
C ALA A 503 24.41 -11.53 3.78
N TYR A 504 25.49 -11.66 3.02
CA TYR A 504 26.74 -10.93 3.20
C TYR A 504 27.19 -10.33 1.87
N TRP A 505 27.35 -9.01 1.83
CA TRP A 505 28.03 -8.32 0.72
C TRP A 505 29.52 -8.33 0.98
N LEU A 506 30.30 -8.76 -0.01
CA LEU A 506 31.75 -8.88 0.04
C LEU A 506 32.36 -8.06 -1.10
N ARG A 507 33.40 -7.31 -0.78
CA ARG A 507 34.34 -6.79 -1.78
C ARG A 507 35.60 -7.62 -1.72
N LEU A 508 35.92 -8.27 -2.83
CA LEU A 508 37.02 -9.21 -2.97
C LEU A 508 38.09 -8.63 -3.91
N GLU A 509 39.36 -8.89 -3.61
CA GLU A 509 40.49 -8.66 -4.50
C GLU A 509 41.13 -10.01 -4.83
N TRP A 510 41.30 -10.29 -6.12
CA TRP A 510 41.86 -11.56 -6.57
C TRP A 510 43.30 -11.75 -6.12
N ARG A 511 43.67 -12.98 -5.77
CA ARG A 511 45.07 -13.34 -5.61
C ARG A 511 45.71 -13.48 -6.99
N ALA A 512 46.93 -12.98 -7.15
CA ALA A 512 47.63 -13.03 -8.43
C ALA A 512 47.77 -14.48 -8.92
N GLY A 513 47.36 -14.75 -10.16
CA GLY A 513 47.39 -16.09 -10.77
C GLY A 513 46.27 -17.03 -10.31
N ALA A 514 45.30 -16.57 -9.51
CA ALA A 514 44.14 -17.37 -9.16
C ALA A 514 43.34 -17.75 -10.41
N THR A 515 42.97 -19.02 -10.53
CA THR A 515 42.14 -19.54 -11.62
C THR A 515 40.69 -19.78 -11.19
N ALA A 516 40.41 -19.65 -9.89
CA ALA A 516 39.08 -19.88 -9.34
C ALA A 516 38.85 -19.16 -8.00
N LEU A 517 37.58 -19.02 -7.63
CA LEU A 517 37.09 -18.53 -6.34
C LEU A 517 36.20 -19.59 -5.71
N ASP A 518 36.47 -19.90 -4.43
CA ASP A 518 35.68 -20.81 -3.62
C ASP A 518 34.99 -20.06 -2.48
N LEU A 519 33.68 -20.25 -2.37
CA LEU A 519 32.85 -19.74 -1.28
C LEU A 519 32.19 -20.92 -0.57
N ARG A 520 32.45 -21.08 0.73
CA ARG A 520 31.78 -22.10 1.56
C ARG A 520 31.04 -21.44 2.72
N PHE A 521 29.74 -21.74 2.84
CA PHE A 521 28.86 -21.14 3.84
C PHE A 521 27.69 -22.05 4.21
N MET A 522 27.09 -21.81 5.37
CA MET A 522 25.92 -22.56 5.82
C MET A 522 24.66 -22.10 5.05
N PRO A 523 23.84 -23.01 4.51
CA PRO A 523 22.53 -22.65 3.98
C PRO A 523 21.60 -22.20 5.11
N LEU A 524 20.74 -21.22 4.83
CA LEU A 524 19.78 -20.71 5.81
C LEU A 524 18.43 -21.44 5.71
N PRO A 525 17.78 -21.78 6.83
CA PRO A 525 16.43 -22.34 6.82
C PRO A 525 15.38 -21.30 6.43
N ALA A 526 14.22 -21.75 5.94
CA ALA A 526 13.08 -20.87 5.61
C ALA A 526 12.62 -20.01 6.79
N SER A 527 12.81 -20.46 8.02
CA SER A 527 12.52 -19.68 9.23
C SER A 527 13.37 -18.42 9.37
N ALA A 528 14.51 -18.33 8.69
CA ALA A 528 15.29 -17.09 8.60
C ALA A 528 14.63 -16.03 7.69
N PHE A 529 13.64 -16.43 6.86
CA PHE A 529 12.92 -15.53 5.96
C PHE A 529 11.43 -15.92 5.81
N PRO A 530 10.64 -15.78 6.89
CA PRO A 530 9.26 -16.26 6.90
C PRO A 530 8.36 -15.59 5.84
N ASP A 531 8.60 -14.31 5.54
CA ASP A 531 7.82 -13.54 4.56
C ASP A 531 8.34 -13.66 3.11
N GLY A 532 9.46 -14.33 2.87
CA GLY A 532 10.17 -14.25 1.58
C GLY A 532 9.40 -14.74 0.38
N TYR A 533 8.67 -15.84 0.57
CA TYR A 533 7.83 -16.46 -0.44
C TYR A 533 6.34 -16.12 -0.24
N ARG A 534 6.01 -15.10 0.57
CA ARG A 534 4.63 -14.75 0.92
C ARG A 534 3.74 -14.48 -0.30
N TYR A 535 4.33 -13.93 -1.35
CA TYR A 535 3.65 -13.59 -2.60
C TYR A 535 3.66 -14.74 -3.62
N GLU A 536 4.32 -15.86 -3.31
CA GLU A 536 4.30 -17.04 -4.16
C GLU A 536 3.25 -18.04 -3.66
N PHE A 537 2.41 -18.48 -4.58
CA PHE A 537 1.47 -19.55 -4.28
C PHE A 537 2.21 -20.90 -4.10
N SER A 538 1.68 -21.73 -3.19
CA SER A 538 2.17 -23.09 -2.92
C SER A 538 0.98 -24.00 -2.64
N TYR A 539 0.94 -25.15 -3.32
CA TYR A 539 -0.03 -26.21 -3.05
C TYR A 539 0.24 -26.92 -1.72
N LEU A 540 1.50 -26.99 -1.29
CA LEU A 540 1.87 -27.60 0.00
C LEU A 540 2.16 -26.51 1.03
N ARG A 541 1.58 -26.65 2.23
CA ARG A 541 1.80 -25.76 3.37
C ARG A 541 2.00 -26.54 4.66
N LEU A 542 2.69 -25.92 5.61
CA LEU A 542 2.80 -26.41 6.98
C LEU A 542 1.81 -25.60 7.84
N GLU A 543 0.83 -26.28 8.42
CA GLU A 543 -0.23 -25.70 9.25
C GLU A 543 -0.26 -26.45 10.58
N ASP A 544 -0.04 -25.74 11.69
CA ASP A 544 0.07 -26.33 13.04
C ASP A 544 1.06 -27.52 13.12
N GLY A 545 2.14 -27.45 12.34
CA GLY A 545 3.16 -28.51 12.26
C GLY A 545 2.80 -29.69 11.36
N GLN A 546 1.65 -29.67 10.68
CA GLN A 546 1.21 -30.72 9.75
C GLN A 546 1.25 -30.26 8.29
N LEU A 547 1.60 -31.17 7.39
CA LEU A 547 1.62 -30.91 5.95
C LEU A 547 0.20 -30.99 5.39
N ALA A 548 -0.25 -29.91 4.73
CA ALA A 548 -1.56 -29.82 4.11
C ALA A 548 -1.47 -29.48 2.62
N TRP A 549 -2.35 -30.09 1.82
CA TRP A 549 -2.59 -29.69 0.43
C TRP A 549 -3.63 -28.57 0.39
N ARG A 550 -3.28 -27.44 -0.20
CA ARG A 550 -4.15 -26.28 -0.41
C ARG A 550 -4.32 -26.03 -1.89
N ASP A 551 -5.55 -26.18 -2.36
CA ASP A 551 -5.89 -25.70 -3.69
C ASP A 551 -5.80 -24.17 -3.73
N PRO A 552 -5.44 -23.59 -4.88
CA PRO A 552 -5.47 -22.14 -5.03
C PRO A 552 -6.89 -21.64 -4.71
N PRO A 553 -7.02 -20.45 -4.10
CA PRO A 553 -8.32 -19.82 -3.97
C PRO A 553 -8.99 -19.80 -5.35
N ALA A 554 -10.32 -19.93 -5.40
CA ALA A 554 -11.09 -20.06 -6.65
C ALA A 554 -11.03 -18.81 -7.58
N GLY A 555 -10.08 -17.89 -7.38
CA GLY A 555 -9.75 -16.81 -8.29
C GLY A 555 -8.53 -17.15 -9.15
N GLY A 556 -8.72 -17.18 -10.47
CA GLY A 556 -7.66 -16.89 -11.42
C GLY A 556 -6.86 -18.07 -11.98
N ALA A 557 -7.44 -19.26 -12.16
CA ALA A 557 -7.06 -19.99 -13.37
C ALA A 557 -7.62 -19.17 -14.52
N GLY A 558 -6.75 -18.51 -15.29
CA GLY A 558 -7.13 -17.57 -16.35
C GLY A 558 -8.35 -18.08 -17.10
N ASP A 559 -9.45 -17.34 -16.98
CA ASP A 559 -10.65 -17.63 -17.74
C ASP A 559 -10.23 -17.65 -19.21
N PRO A 560 -10.32 -18.78 -19.94
CA PRO A 560 -9.96 -18.83 -21.35
C PRO A 560 -10.81 -17.88 -22.20
N ALA A 561 -11.86 -17.27 -21.62
CA ALA A 561 -12.64 -16.20 -22.23
C ALA A 561 -12.07 -14.77 -22.02
N ARG A 562 -11.00 -14.57 -21.24
CA ARG A 562 -10.47 -13.21 -21.01
C ARG A 562 -9.73 -12.72 -22.26
N PRO A 563 -10.14 -11.59 -22.86
CA PRO A 563 -9.48 -11.06 -24.06
C PRO A 563 -8.02 -10.72 -23.78
N ALA A 564 -7.17 -10.85 -24.81
CA ALA A 564 -5.78 -10.40 -24.74
C ALA A 564 -5.72 -8.90 -24.36
N PRO A 565 -4.68 -8.44 -23.66
CA PRO A 565 -4.48 -7.01 -23.39
C PRO A 565 -4.46 -6.21 -24.70
N ALA A 566 -5.05 -5.02 -24.70
CA ALA A 566 -5.01 -4.14 -25.87
C ALA A 566 -3.57 -3.65 -26.13
N GLU A 567 -3.21 -3.44 -27.40
CA GLU A 567 -1.98 -2.74 -27.75
C GLU A 567 -2.13 -1.25 -27.42
N VAL A 568 -1.15 -0.65 -26.74
CA VAL A 568 -1.25 0.73 -26.26
C VAL A 568 -0.15 1.60 -26.84
N MET A 569 -0.55 2.78 -27.32
CA MET A 569 0.30 3.88 -27.75
C MET A 569 0.00 5.09 -26.87
N VAL A 570 1.04 5.78 -26.40
CA VAL A 570 0.90 6.97 -25.54
C VAL A 570 1.71 8.11 -26.12
N ARG A 571 1.11 9.29 -26.24
CA ARG A 571 1.73 10.51 -26.74
C ARG A 571 1.72 11.62 -25.70
N ASP A 572 2.67 12.54 -25.78
CA ASP A 572 2.64 13.79 -25.03
C ASP A 572 1.60 14.78 -25.60
N ARG A 573 1.46 15.95 -24.96
CA ARG A 573 0.52 16.99 -25.40
C ARG A 573 0.76 17.45 -26.84
N ALA A 574 2.02 17.52 -27.26
CA ALA A 574 2.44 17.96 -28.60
C ALA A 574 2.31 16.85 -29.66
N GLY A 575 2.00 15.62 -29.24
CA GLY A 575 1.79 14.47 -30.11
C GLY A 575 3.04 13.60 -30.32
N ALA A 576 4.15 13.86 -29.62
CA ALA A 576 5.33 13.01 -29.69
C ALA A 576 5.09 11.68 -28.97
N MET A 577 5.57 10.58 -29.55
CA MET A 577 5.36 9.24 -29.01
C MET A 577 6.20 9.04 -27.73
N LEU A 578 5.54 8.63 -26.64
CA LEU A 578 6.15 8.30 -25.35
C LEU A 578 6.21 6.78 -25.12
N LEU A 579 5.24 6.03 -25.63
CA LEU A 579 5.20 4.57 -25.54
C LEU A 579 4.69 3.98 -26.86
N GLU A 580 5.38 2.95 -27.33
CA GLU A 580 4.98 2.16 -28.51
C GLU A 580 5.41 0.71 -28.32
N HIS A 581 4.61 -0.25 -28.79
CA HIS A 581 4.90 -1.69 -28.68
C HIS A 581 5.19 -2.17 -27.23
N GLY A 582 4.53 -1.56 -26.24
CA GLY A 582 4.73 -1.89 -24.82
C GLY A 582 6.10 -1.49 -24.26
N GLN A 583 6.81 -0.57 -24.92
CA GLN A 583 8.11 -0.06 -24.49
C GLN A 583 8.16 1.47 -24.53
N PRO A 584 8.87 2.11 -23.58
CA PRO A 584 9.04 3.57 -23.56
C PRO A 584 9.99 4.01 -24.68
N THR A 585 9.66 5.13 -25.34
CA THR A 585 10.50 5.71 -26.40
C THR A 585 11.68 6.50 -25.83
N VAL A 586 12.62 6.90 -26.70
CA VAL A 586 13.72 7.81 -26.33
C VAL A 586 13.19 9.13 -25.74
N ALA A 587 12.07 9.63 -26.24
CA ALA A 587 11.43 10.84 -25.71
C ALA A 587 10.95 10.64 -24.27
N ALA A 588 10.30 9.51 -23.96
CA ALA A 588 9.88 9.20 -22.59
C ALA A 588 11.07 9.10 -21.62
N TRP A 589 12.19 8.49 -22.04
CA TRP A 589 13.41 8.46 -21.23
C TRP A 589 14.03 9.86 -21.05
N ALA A 590 14.12 10.66 -22.11
CA ALA A 590 14.67 12.01 -22.05
C ALA A 590 13.84 12.93 -21.12
N LEU A 591 12.52 12.75 -21.09
CA LEU A 591 11.59 13.50 -20.26
C LEU A 591 11.42 12.92 -18.85
N GLY A 592 12.02 11.78 -18.51
CA GLY A 592 11.87 11.13 -17.20
C GLY A 592 10.49 10.50 -16.96
N LEU A 593 9.74 10.19 -18.03
CA LEU A 593 8.35 9.70 -17.98
C LEU A 593 8.24 8.17 -18.11
N ALA A 594 9.35 7.46 -18.27
CA ALA A 594 9.34 6.03 -18.59
C ALA A 594 8.59 5.17 -17.54
N ALA A 595 8.77 5.45 -16.24
CA ALA A 595 8.02 4.77 -15.17
C ALA A 595 6.51 5.07 -15.19
N LEU A 596 6.12 6.28 -15.59
CA LEU A 596 4.73 6.72 -15.67
C LEU A 596 3.99 6.04 -16.82
N VAL A 597 4.59 6.02 -18.01
CA VAL A 597 3.96 5.46 -19.20
C VAL A 597 3.99 3.94 -19.24
N GLY A 598 5.03 3.31 -18.67
CA GLY A 598 5.22 1.87 -18.61
C GLY A 598 6.60 1.45 -19.14
N LEU A 599 7.31 0.60 -18.40
CA LEU A 599 8.65 0.10 -18.74
C LEU A 599 8.65 -1.30 -19.36
N ASP A 600 7.67 -2.13 -18.98
CA ASP A 600 7.57 -3.53 -19.39
C ASP A 600 6.07 -3.92 -19.45
N PRO A 601 5.63 -4.78 -20.38
CA PRO A 601 4.24 -5.25 -20.43
C PRO A 601 3.77 -5.98 -19.16
N ALA A 602 4.69 -6.49 -18.33
CA ALA A 602 4.40 -7.10 -17.05
C ALA A 602 4.32 -6.08 -15.89
N GLN A 603 4.69 -4.81 -16.12
CA GLN A 603 4.44 -3.75 -15.15
C GLN A 603 2.93 -3.57 -14.98
N SER A 604 2.50 -3.51 -13.72
CA SER A 604 1.12 -3.30 -13.35
C SER A 604 0.94 -1.91 -12.77
N GLY A 605 -0.11 -1.22 -13.19
CA GLY A 605 -0.53 0.06 -12.66
C GLY A 605 0.08 1.28 -13.33
N ASP A 606 0.98 1.15 -14.32
CA ASP A 606 1.33 2.27 -15.19
C ASP A 606 0.21 2.62 -16.18
N VAL A 607 0.33 3.76 -16.87
CA VAL A 607 -0.67 4.23 -17.83
C VAL A 607 -0.97 3.17 -18.90
N ALA A 608 0.05 2.52 -19.47
CA ALA A 608 -0.16 1.50 -20.51
C ALA A 608 -0.94 0.31 -19.99
N SER A 609 -0.57 -0.23 -18.82
CA SER A 609 -1.21 -1.39 -18.22
C SER A 609 -2.69 -1.13 -17.86
N VAL A 610 -3.03 0.10 -17.42
CA VAL A 610 -4.41 0.49 -17.15
C VAL A 610 -5.20 0.60 -18.45
N LEU A 611 -4.64 1.25 -19.47
CA LEU A 611 -5.28 1.38 -20.78
C LEU A 611 -5.44 0.03 -21.50
N ALA A 612 -4.49 -0.90 -21.31
CA ALA A 612 -4.55 -2.24 -21.90
C ALA A 612 -5.77 -3.04 -21.41
N ARG A 613 -6.31 -2.72 -20.23
CA ARG A 613 -7.55 -3.34 -19.68
C ARG A 613 -8.80 -2.94 -20.47
N LEU A 614 -8.75 -1.92 -21.34
CA LEU A 614 -9.86 -1.57 -22.24
C LEU A 614 -10.20 -2.70 -23.23
N SER A 615 -9.38 -3.73 -23.36
CA SER A 615 -9.77 -4.96 -24.07
C SER A 615 -10.97 -5.67 -23.46
N LEU A 616 -11.20 -5.53 -22.15
CA LEU A 616 -12.42 -5.96 -21.47
C LEU A 616 -13.67 -5.21 -21.96
N HIS A 617 -13.47 -4.06 -22.60
CA HIS A 617 -14.50 -3.21 -23.22
C HIS A 617 -14.43 -3.24 -24.75
N GLY A 618 -13.75 -4.24 -25.33
CA GLY A 618 -13.72 -4.47 -26.78
C GLY A 618 -12.65 -3.69 -27.55
N ALA A 619 -11.76 -2.95 -26.90
CA ALA A 619 -10.64 -2.28 -27.58
C ALA A 619 -9.48 -3.25 -27.83
N SER A 620 -9.04 -3.40 -29.08
CA SER A 620 -7.82 -4.15 -29.41
C SER A 620 -6.57 -3.27 -29.48
N ILE A 621 -6.75 -1.98 -29.78
CA ILE A 621 -5.71 -0.96 -29.85
C ILE A 621 -6.22 0.28 -29.09
N VAL A 622 -5.33 0.93 -28.35
CA VAL A 622 -5.60 2.16 -27.61
C VAL A 622 -4.52 3.20 -27.94
N ASP A 623 -4.92 4.35 -28.50
CA ASP A 623 -4.06 5.54 -28.68
C ASP A 623 -4.48 6.60 -27.67
N ALA A 624 -3.57 7.01 -26.80
CA ALA A 624 -3.84 7.99 -25.74
C ALA A 624 -2.89 9.18 -25.82
N ARG A 625 -3.42 10.38 -25.49
CA ARG A 625 -2.66 11.62 -25.40
C ARG A 625 -2.67 12.15 -23.96
N LEU A 626 -1.49 12.40 -23.41
CA LEU A 626 -1.32 12.97 -22.08
C LEU A 626 -1.36 14.50 -22.10
N SER A 627 -1.60 15.11 -20.95
CA SER A 627 -1.58 16.56 -20.75
C SER A 627 -0.17 17.16 -20.62
N VAL A 628 0.84 16.31 -20.43
CA VAL A 628 2.25 16.69 -20.21
C VAL A 628 2.80 17.50 -21.38
N ASP A 629 3.27 18.69 -21.07
CA ASP A 629 3.90 19.63 -21.98
C ASP A 629 5.42 19.39 -22.00
N PRO A 630 6.00 18.93 -23.11
CA PRO A 630 7.40 18.50 -23.14
C PRO A 630 8.39 19.63 -22.82
N ARG A 631 8.05 20.89 -23.13
CA ARG A 631 8.89 22.05 -22.83
C ARG A 631 8.94 22.31 -21.33
N LEU A 632 7.77 22.36 -20.69
CA LEU A 632 7.67 22.55 -19.24
C LEU A 632 8.29 21.36 -18.49
N GLN A 633 8.03 20.13 -18.95
CA GLN A 633 8.57 18.90 -18.39
C GLN A 633 10.11 18.87 -18.42
N ALA A 634 10.72 19.16 -19.57
CA ALA A 634 12.18 19.13 -19.71
C ALA A 634 12.86 20.19 -18.82
N ALA A 635 12.30 21.41 -18.76
CA ALA A 635 12.82 22.48 -17.92
C ALA A 635 12.70 22.16 -16.42
N ALA A 636 11.53 21.65 -16.00
CA ALA A 636 11.28 21.22 -14.62
C ALA A 636 12.23 20.10 -14.20
N ARG A 637 12.40 19.09 -15.07
CA ARG A 637 13.29 17.94 -14.81
C ARG A 637 14.73 18.38 -14.65
N ARG A 638 15.22 19.23 -15.55
CA ARG A 638 16.59 19.77 -15.49
C ARG A 638 16.82 20.54 -14.18
N ALA A 639 15.89 21.41 -13.80
CA ALA A 639 16.00 22.23 -12.60
C ALA A 639 16.04 21.38 -11.31
N LEU A 640 15.15 20.39 -11.18
CA LEU A 640 15.09 19.53 -10.01
C LEU A 640 16.35 18.67 -9.89
N LEU A 641 16.72 17.95 -10.95
CA LEU A 641 17.86 17.03 -10.92
C LEU A 641 19.20 17.76 -10.72
N ALA A 642 19.34 18.99 -11.24
CA ALA A 642 20.54 19.80 -11.02
C ALA A 642 20.72 20.27 -9.57
N ARG A 643 19.63 20.35 -8.79
CA ARG A 643 19.69 20.77 -7.38
C ARG A 643 20.12 19.63 -6.46
N LEU A 644 19.71 18.39 -6.72
CA LEU A 644 19.93 17.25 -5.81
C LEU A 644 21.39 17.05 -5.36
N PRO A 645 22.43 17.21 -6.20
CA PRO A 645 23.82 17.13 -5.75
C PRO A 645 24.19 18.18 -4.69
N GLN A 646 23.63 19.39 -4.77
CA GLN A 646 23.88 20.45 -3.79
C GLN A 646 23.19 20.14 -2.47
N VAL A 647 21.98 19.57 -2.51
CA VAL A 647 21.28 19.11 -1.30
C VAL A 647 22.07 18.00 -0.60
N ALA A 648 22.62 17.05 -1.37
CA ALA A 648 23.47 15.99 -0.82
C ALA A 648 24.77 16.55 -0.22
N ALA A 649 25.40 17.53 -0.88
CA ALA A 649 26.64 18.14 -0.41
C ALA A 649 26.52 18.82 0.97
N ALA A 650 25.32 19.27 1.35
CA ALA A 650 25.07 19.85 2.67
C ALA A 650 25.29 18.85 3.83
N PHE A 651 25.27 17.54 3.55
CA PHE A 651 25.54 16.48 4.52
C PHE A 651 27.00 15.94 4.46
N GLY A 652 27.87 16.57 3.68
CA GLY A 652 29.28 16.18 3.51
C GLY A 652 29.47 14.98 2.57
N GLU A 653 30.66 14.36 2.61
CA GLU A 653 31.03 13.26 1.69
C GLU A 653 30.19 11.98 1.87
N ARG A 654 29.50 11.83 3.00
CA ARG A 654 28.64 10.70 3.32
C ARG A 654 27.23 11.18 3.65
N ASP A 655 26.45 11.54 2.63
CA ASP A 655 25.02 11.82 2.78
C ASP A 655 24.27 10.54 3.21
N PRO A 656 23.80 10.44 4.47
CA PRO A 656 23.13 9.24 4.96
C PRO A 656 21.72 9.08 4.37
N TRP A 657 21.18 10.13 3.75
CA TRP A 657 19.81 10.17 3.24
C TRP A 657 19.72 9.94 1.75
N ARG A 658 20.84 9.95 1.02
CA ARG A 658 20.89 9.79 -0.44
C ARG A 658 20.00 8.67 -0.97
N GLU A 659 19.99 7.55 -0.26
CA GLU A 659 19.29 6.32 -0.61
C GLU A 659 17.77 6.37 -0.42
N VAL A 660 17.28 7.24 0.48
CA VAL A 660 15.87 7.38 0.86
C VAL A 660 15.26 8.73 0.49
N ARG A 661 16.10 9.65 -0.03
CA ARG A 661 15.71 10.97 -0.49
C ARG A 661 14.75 10.85 -1.68
N ILE A 662 13.60 11.48 -1.54
CA ILE A 662 12.63 11.65 -2.62
C ILE A 662 12.59 13.12 -3.02
N ALA A 663 12.37 13.39 -4.29
CA ALA A 663 12.12 14.73 -4.76
C ALA A 663 11.08 14.72 -5.87
N SER A 664 10.27 15.78 -5.94
CA SER A 664 9.24 15.92 -6.95
C SER A 664 9.01 17.38 -7.29
N LEU A 665 8.72 17.66 -8.56
CA LEU A 665 8.17 18.93 -9.02
C LEU A 665 7.00 18.62 -9.95
N VAL A 666 5.82 19.11 -9.59
CA VAL A 666 4.60 19.00 -10.41
C VAL A 666 4.15 20.40 -10.81
N VAL A 667 3.67 20.52 -12.05
CA VAL A 667 3.11 21.74 -12.61
C VAL A 667 1.78 21.40 -13.27
N MET A 668 0.76 22.19 -13.00
CA MET A 668 -0.57 22.04 -13.60
C MET A 668 -1.10 23.37 -14.14
N ASP A 669 -1.99 23.28 -15.12
CA ASP A 669 -2.85 24.39 -15.53
C ASP A 669 -3.88 24.64 -14.42
N ALA A 670 -3.80 25.80 -13.77
CA ALA A 670 -4.66 26.13 -12.64
C ALA A 670 -6.14 26.30 -13.02
N ASP A 671 -6.43 26.55 -14.30
CA ASP A 671 -7.78 26.82 -14.78
C ASP A 671 -8.42 25.59 -15.45
N GLN A 672 -7.61 24.65 -15.95
CA GLN A 672 -8.09 23.45 -16.66
C GLN A 672 -7.80 22.11 -15.93
N GLY A 673 -6.93 22.11 -14.91
CA GLY A 673 -6.52 20.88 -14.22
C GLY A 673 -5.54 20.01 -15.01
N ASP A 674 -5.03 20.45 -16.16
CA ASP A 674 -4.07 19.69 -16.96
C ASP A 674 -2.74 19.53 -16.20
N ILE A 675 -2.27 18.31 -15.97
CA ILE A 675 -0.92 18.06 -15.44
C ILE A 675 0.11 18.30 -16.54
N LEU A 676 0.79 19.44 -16.48
CA LEU A 676 1.70 19.92 -17.53
C LEU A 676 3.13 19.41 -17.35
N ALA A 677 3.57 19.19 -16.12
CA ALA A 677 4.86 18.57 -15.83
C ALA A 677 4.79 17.74 -14.55
N VAL A 678 5.50 16.60 -14.56
CA VAL A 678 5.66 15.70 -13.42
C VAL A 678 7.09 15.15 -13.43
N VAL A 679 7.88 15.57 -12.45
CA VAL A 679 9.25 15.12 -12.26
C VAL A 679 9.33 14.39 -10.94
N ASN A 680 10.00 13.24 -10.92
CA ASN A 680 10.20 12.44 -9.71
C ASN A 680 11.67 12.06 -9.60
N SER A 681 12.16 11.92 -8.38
CA SER A 681 13.44 11.29 -8.07
C SER A 681 13.26 10.35 -6.86
N PRO A 682 13.80 9.13 -6.89
CA PRO A 682 14.63 8.56 -7.96
C PRO A 682 13.86 8.22 -9.24
N GLU A 683 14.50 8.40 -10.39
CA GLU A 683 14.00 7.91 -11.69
C GLU A 683 14.54 6.49 -11.96
N PRO A 684 13.83 5.67 -12.76
CA PRO A 684 14.37 4.39 -13.20
C PRO A 684 15.62 4.65 -14.06
N PRO A 685 16.73 3.94 -13.84
CA PRO A 685 17.93 4.12 -14.65
C PRO A 685 17.73 3.48 -16.02
N PRO A 686 18.14 4.15 -17.11
CA PRO A 686 18.09 3.56 -18.45
C PRO A 686 18.83 2.22 -18.50
N GLY A 687 18.22 1.21 -19.12
CA GLY A 687 18.80 -0.13 -19.24
C GLY A 687 18.74 -1.00 -17.99
N ALA A 688 18.02 -0.59 -16.95
CA ALA A 688 17.74 -1.43 -15.79
C ALA A 688 17.01 -2.73 -16.21
N VAL A 689 17.43 -3.87 -15.66
CA VAL A 689 16.73 -5.14 -15.86
C VAL A 689 15.40 -5.09 -15.11
N TRP A 690 14.29 -5.35 -15.82
CA TRP A 690 12.93 -5.29 -15.25
C TRP A 690 12.79 -6.09 -13.94
N SER A 691 13.29 -7.32 -13.89
CA SER A 691 13.19 -8.17 -12.70
C SER A 691 13.88 -7.57 -11.47
N ASP A 692 15.00 -6.85 -11.65
CA ASP A 692 15.70 -6.18 -10.57
C ASP A 692 14.94 -4.94 -10.11
N LEU A 693 14.42 -4.16 -11.05
CA LEU A 693 13.63 -2.99 -10.79
C LEU A 693 12.36 -3.32 -10.01
N TYR A 694 11.63 -4.34 -10.48
CA TYR A 694 10.41 -4.84 -9.87
C TYR A 694 10.67 -5.43 -8.47
N SER A 695 11.68 -6.28 -8.32
CA SER A 695 12.03 -6.87 -7.01
C SER A 695 12.50 -5.81 -6.01
N PHE A 696 13.28 -4.82 -6.47
CA PHE A 696 13.70 -3.70 -5.63
C PHE A 696 12.51 -2.83 -5.20
N ALA A 697 11.63 -2.47 -6.14
CA ALA A 697 10.42 -1.69 -5.86
C ALA A 697 9.47 -2.40 -4.89
N ALA A 698 9.27 -3.71 -5.05
CA ALA A 698 8.44 -4.53 -4.17
C ALA A 698 9.06 -4.71 -2.78
N GLY A 699 10.38 -4.93 -2.71
CA GLY A 699 11.11 -5.07 -1.46
C GLY A 699 11.25 -3.75 -0.70
N GLN A 700 11.38 -2.63 -1.41
CA GLN A 700 11.63 -1.30 -0.86
C GLN A 700 10.69 -0.24 -1.46
N PRO A 701 9.38 -0.29 -1.17
CA PRO A 701 8.38 0.59 -1.79
C PRO A 701 8.64 2.09 -1.60
N ARG A 702 9.28 2.47 -0.48
CA ARG A 702 9.66 3.85 -0.15
C ARG A 702 10.80 4.40 -1.00
N ARG A 703 11.51 3.52 -1.69
CA ARG A 703 12.69 3.83 -2.51
C ARG A 703 12.46 3.49 -3.97
N SER A 704 11.22 3.09 -4.29
CA SER A 704 10.85 2.62 -5.60
C SER A 704 10.99 3.74 -6.63
N PRO A 705 11.82 3.54 -7.68
CA PRO A 705 11.85 4.44 -8.83
C PRO A 705 10.62 4.26 -9.76
N LEU A 706 9.73 3.30 -9.47
CA LEU A 706 8.49 3.08 -10.22
C LEU A 706 7.32 3.92 -9.66
N ARG A 707 7.48 4.54 -8.50
CA ARG A 707 6.41 5.31 -7.84
C ARG A 707 6.42 6.75 -8.34
N ILE A 708 5.23 7.29 -8.62
CA ILE A 708 5.06 8.68 -9.02
C ILE A 708 4.78 9.54 -7.78
N TRP A 709 5.84 9.96 -7.10
CA TRP A 709 5.81 10.73 -5.85
C TRP A 709 5.02 12.04 -5.93
N ALA A 710 4.82 12.58 -7.13
CA ALA A 710 3.97 13.75 -7.35
C ALA A 710 2.52 13.58 -6.86
N TRP A 711 1.95 12.36 -6.91
CA TRP A 711 0.59 12.08 -6.43
C TRP A 711 0.40 10.71 -5.78
N GLN A 712 1.51 9.99 -5.53
CA GLN A 712 1.49 8.72 -4.81
C GLN A 712 2.45 8.77 -3.62
N HIS A 713 1.95 8.41 -2.45
CA HIS A 713 2.77 8.19 -1.27
C HIS A 713 2.36 6.93 -0.51
N ASP A 714 3.10 6.59 0.54
CA ASP A 714 2.86 5.43 1.39
C ASP A 714 2.18 5.77 2.72
N GLY A 715 1.78 7.03 2.91
CA GLY A 715 1.17 7.52 4.14
C GLY A 715 2.15 7.64 5.32
N GLY A 716 3.46 7.66 5.04
CA GLY A 716 4.49 7.87 6.05
C GLY A 716 4.63 9.34 6.47
N THR A 717 5.25 9.55 7.63
CA THR A 717 5.59 10.90 8.15
C THR A 717 6.50 11.71 7.23
N TRP A 718 7.13 11.07 6.24
CA TRP A 718 7.98 11.72 5.23
C TRP A 718 7.21 12.62 4.26
N GLN A 719 5.89 12.66 4.33
CA GLN A 719 5.03 13.48 3.47
C GLN A 719 4.36 14.62 4.22
N ALA A 720 4.83 14.94 5.43
CA ALA A 720 4.33 16.09 6.18
C ALA A 720 4.47 17.36 5.34
N ALA A 721 3.35 18.05 5.12
CA ALA A 721 3.28 19.26 4.30
C ALA A 721 4.03 20.44 4.97
N GLY A 722 4.05 20.46 6.30
CA GLY A 722 4.59 21.59 7.06
C GLY A 722 3.89 22.90 6.71
N SER A 723 4.63 24.00 6.69
CA SER A 723 4.04 25.35 6.52
C SER A 723 3.38 25.65 5.17
N THR A 724 3.39 24.75 4.18
CA THR A 724 2.52 24.88 3.00
C THR A 724 1.05 24.61 3.34
N PHE A 725 0.77 23.83 4.38
CA PHE A 725 -0.59 23.56 4.85
C PHE A 725 -1.30 24.81 5.39
N LYS A 726 -0.55 25.85 5.78
CA LYS A 726 -1.08 27.16 6.15
C LYS A 726 -1.93 27.84 5.08
N LEU A 727 -1.86 27.38 3.83
CA LEU A 727 -2.78 27.80 2.77
C LEU A 727 -4.20 27.27 2.99
N VAL A 728 -4.34 26.04 3.50
CA VAL A 728 -5.61 25.47 3.93
C VAL A 728 -6.10 26.20 5.17
N ASP A 729 -5.21 26.46 6.15
CA ASP A 729 -5.56 27.25 7.33
C ASP A 729 -6.02 28.68 6.95
N ALA A 730 -5.36 29.33 5.99
CA ALA A 730 -5.76 30.64 5.50
C ALA A 730 -7.15 30.64 4.85
N LEU A 731 -7.45 29.65 4.02
CA LEU A 731 -8.78 29.46 3.43
C LEU A 731 -9.84 29.20 4.51
N LEU A 732 -9.50 28.44 5.55
CA LEU A 732 -10.37 28.20 6.71
C LEU A 732 -10.70 29.52 7.41
N LEU A 733 -9.67 30.29 7.75
CA LEU A 733 -9.87 31.54 8.47
C LEU A 733 -10.69 32.54 7.65
N GLU A 734 -10.47 32.63 6.34
CA GLU A 734 -11.28 33.46 5.43
C GLU A 734 -12.75 33.02 5.36
N ARG A 735 -13.01 31.69 5.39
CA ARG A 735 -14.36 31.14 5.45
C ARG A 735 -15.04 31.55 6.76
N GLU A 736 -14.39 31.35 7.89
CA GLU A 736 -14.93 31.66 9.21
C GLU A 736 -15.12 33.17 9.43
N ALA A 737 -14.25 34.00 8.85
CA ALA A 737 -14.35 35.47 8.90
C ALA A 737 -15.64 36.02 8.27
N ARG A 738 -16.32 35.27 7.41
CA ARG A 738 -17.63 35.66 6.87
C ARG A 738 -18.73 35.73 7.93
N HIS A 739 -18.54 35.03 9.04
CA HIS A 739 -19.54 34.87 10.10
C HIS A 739 -19.04 35.43 11.44
N ARG A 740 -17.74 35.73 11.54
CA ARG A 740 -17.03 36.17 12.75
C ARG A 740 -16.30 37.50 12.50
N PRO A 741 -16.94 38.66 12.77
CA PRO A 741 -16.34 39.97 12.53
C PRO A 741 -15.01 40.18 13.26
N GLU A 742 -14.86 39.58 14.44
CA GLU A 742 -13.62 39.61 15.22
C GLU A 742 -12.47 38.88 14.51
N LEU A 743 -12.76 37.78 13.82
CA LEU A 743 -11.76 37.09 13.01
C LEU A 743 -11.43 37.92 11.76
N ALA A 744 -12.44 38.47 11.09
CA ALA A 744 -12.22 39.34 9.92
C ALA A 744 -11.28 40.53 10.24
N ALA A 745 -11.42 41.14 11.42
CA ALA A 745 -10.54 42.21 11.88
C ALA A 745 -9.10 41.72 12.12
N ALA A 746 -8.92 40.56 12.77
CA ALA A 746 -7.61 39.96 12.98
C ALA A 746 -6.91 39.60 11.65
N LEU A 747 -7.66 39.11 10.65
CA LEU A 747 -7.12 38.81 9.32
C LEU A 747 -6.73 40.06 8.53
N ALA A 748 -7.48 41.16 8.67
CA ALA A 748 -7.13 42.46 8.10
C ALA A 748 -5.89 43.07 8.76
N GLY A 749 -5.62 42.69 10.01
CA GLY A 749 -4.40 42.94 10.74
C GLY A 749 -4.58 43.89 11.92
N LEU A 750 -3.78 43.68 12.96
CA LEU A 750 -3.78 44.47 14.21
C LEU A 750 -2.40 45.10 14.41
N SER A 751 -2.34 46.33 14.92
CA SER A 751 -1.12 46.90 15.50
C SER A 751 -0.72 46.17 16.77
N ALA A 752 0.50 46.38 17.26
CA ALA A 752 0.97 45.75 18.49
C ALA A 752 0.08 46.10 19.71
N ASP A 753 -0.34 47.36 19.83
CA ASP A 753 -1.21 47.83 20.91
C ASP A 753 -2.63 47.27 20.78
N GLU A 754 -3.20 47.25 19.57
CA GLU A 754 -4.50 46.63 19.32
C GLU A 754 -4.47 45.13 19.65
N MET A 755 -3.39 44.43 19.29
CA MET A 755 -3.24 42.99 19.57
C MET A 755 -3.18 42.71 21.07
N ALA A 756 -2.45 43.52 21.85
CA ALA A 756 -2.38 43.37 23.31
C ALA A 756 -3.74 43.60 24.00
N GLN A 757 -4.61 44.40 23.39
CA GLN A 757 -5.95 44.71 23.89
C GLN A 757 -7.06 43.85 23.26
N TRP A 758 -6.71 42.99 22.30
CA TRP A 758 -7.69 42.23 21.54
C TRP A 758 -8.30 41.11 22.39
N PRO A 759 -9.63 41.02 22.55
CA PRO A 759 -10.25 40.05 23.46
C PRO A 759 -9.85 38.60 23.18
N LEU A 760 -9.85 38.18 21.90
CA LEU A 760 -9.42 36.83 21.53
C LEU A 760 -7.93 36.57 21.84
N ALA A 761 -7.09 37.59 21.72
CA ALA A 761 -5.66 37.45 21.99
C ALA A 761 -5.43 37.31 23.51
N GLN A 762 -6.13 38.10 24.32
CA GLN A 762 -6.08 37.99 25.79
C GLN A 762 -6.62 36.66 26.30
N SER A 763 -7.76 36.19 25.80
CA SER A 763 -8.36 34.93 26.25
C SER A 763 -7.46 33.72 25.95
N TYR A 764 -6.82 33.70 24.78
CA TYR A 764 -5.94 32.61 24.37
C TYR A 764 -4.46 32.84 24.71
N ASP A 765 -4.15 33.94 25.40
CA ASP A 765 -2.81 34.30 25.84
C ASP A 765 -1.78 34.34 24.69
N PHE A 766 -2.12 35.16 23.69
CA PHE A 766 -1.31 35.48 22.52
C PHE A 766 -0.99 36.97 22.50
N GLY A 767 0.25 37.32 22.14
CA GLY A 767 0.73 38.70 22.11
C GLY A 767 1.62 38.98 20.90
N ALA A 768 1.86 40.25 20.61
CA ALA A 768 2.71 40.66 19.48
C ALA A 768 4.18 40.25 19.67
N ASP A 769 4.63 40.03 20.90
CA ASP A 769 5.96 39.53 21.27
C ASP A 769 5.99 38.01 21.48
N ALA A 770 4.91 37.28 21.14
CA ALA A 770 4.79 35.85 21.37
C ALA A 770 5.75 35.03 20.47
N ALA A 771 6.85 34.57 21.05
CA ALA A 771 7.78 33.59 20.46
C ALA A 771 7.26 32.14 20.56
N CYS A 772 6.31 31.91 21.47
CA CYS A 772 5.61 30.65 21.68
C CYS A 772 4.13 30.89 21.95
N TYR A 773 3.31 29.85 21.75
CA TYR A 773 1.88 29.90 21.96
C TYR A 773 1.36 28.58 22.56
N PRO A 774 0.52 28.63 23.60
CA PRO A 774 0.13 29.83 24.36
C PRO A 774 1.25 30.29 25.30
N ALA A 775 1.29 31.57 25.65
CA ALA A 775 2.44 32.16 26.36
C ALA A 775 2.63 31.63 27.79
N HIS A 776 1.54 31.26 28.47
CA HIS A 776 1.51 30.77 29.85
C HIS A 776 1.90 29.29 29.99
N ALA A 777 1.95 28.54 28.88
CA ALA A 777 2.19 27.12 28.97
C ALA A 777 3.63 26.81 29.41
N SER A 778 3.76 25.81 30.29
CA SER A 778 5.03 25.27 30.74
C SER A 778 5.87 24.82 29.54
N GLY A 779 7.02 25.44 29.31
CA GLY A 779 7.84 25.23 28.11
C GLY A 779 8.00 26.48 27.23
N CYS A 780 7.16 27.49 27.40
CA CYS A 780 7.35 28.79 26.75
C CYS A 780 8.50 29.59 27.40
N ALA A 781 8.71 29.44 28.71
CA ALA A 781 9.80 30.07 29.48
C ALA A 781 11.07 29.19 29.61
N ALA A 782 11.69 28.81 28.49
CA ALA A 782 13.09 28.36 28.35
C ALA A 782 13.27 27.81 26.92
N TRP A 783 13.61 28.68 25.99
CA TRP A 783 13.72 28.44 24.53
C TRP A 783 14.93 27.56 24.11
N ALA A 784 15.44 26.71 25.01
CA ALA A 784 16.37 25.65 24.64
C ALA A 784 15.58 24.33 24.57
N ARG A 785 15.24 23.92 23.35
CA ARG A 785 14.83 22.54 23.05
C ARG A 785 15.82 21.61 23.77
N GLN A 786 15.36 20.83 24.74
CA GLN A 786 16.20 19.76 25.29
C GLN A 786 16.52 18.83 24.11
N PRO A 787 17.80 18.52 23.84
CA PRO A 787 18.15 17.53 22.82
C PRO A 787 17.33 16.26 23.03
N GLY A 788 16.59 15.81 22.00
CA GLY A 788 15.74 14.62 22.07
C GLY A 788 14.22 14.83 22.22
N GLN A 789 13.71 16.07 22.13
CA GLN A 789 12.27 16.33 22.05
C GLN A 789 11.81 16.62 20.60
N ARG A 790 10.88 15.78 20.14
CA ARG A 790 10.32 15.75 18.77
C ARG A 790 9.06 16.63 18.69
N TYR A 791 8.89 17.40 17.61
CA TYR A 791 7.74 18.32 17.44
C TYR A 791 6.39 17.57 17.32
N ASP A 792 6.43 16.28 16.97
CA ASP A 792 5.29 15.38 16.77
C ASP A 792 4.88 14.61 18.04
N ARG A 793 5.58 14.79 19.19
CA ARG A 793 5.16 14.15 20.45
C ARG A 793 4.09 14.98 21.17
N PRO A 794 2.98 14.36 21.62
CA PRO A 794 1.78 15.05 22.12
C PRO A 794 1.90 15.73 23.49
N GLU A 795 3.07 15.69 24.15
CA GLU A 795 3.22 16.16 25.53
C GLU A 795 3.54 17.65 25.66
N SER A 796 4.12 18.29 24.64
CA SER A 796 4.28 19.75 24.66
C SER A 796 3.03 20.40 24.08
N ALA A 797 2.25 21.06 24.94
CA ALA A 797 1.11 21.88 24.53
C ALA A 797 1.54 23.18 23.80
N VAL A 798 2.84 23.41 23.57
CA VAL A 798 3.41 24.68 23.12
C VAL A 798 3.88 24.63 21.67
N VAL A 799 3.44 25.60 20.88
CA VAL A 799 3.95 25.90 19.54
C VAL A 799 5.04 26.96 19.63
N HIS A 800 6.16 26.74 18.94
CA HIS A 800 7.27 27.71 18.86
C HIS A 800 7.46 28.22 17.42
N ASN A 801 7.91 29.47 17.31
CA ASN A 801 8.39 30.05 16.05
C ASN A 801 9.87 29.69 15.79
N PHE A 802 10.32 29.95 14.57
CA PHE A 802 11.73 29.81 14.20
C PHE A 802 12.60 30.89 14.86
N ARG A 803 13.92 30.69 14.84
CA ARG A 803 14.92 31.62 15.36
C ARG A 803 15.79 32.15 14.23
N GLY A 804 15.86 33.46 14.11
CA GLY A 804 16.82 34.16 13.26
C GLY A 804 18.02 34.66 14.04
N ALA A 805 18.97 35.30 13.33
CA ALA A 805 20.14 35.95 13.94
C ALA A 805 19.76 37.04 14.97
N ALA A 806 18.58 37.65 14.83
CA ALA A 806 18.06 38.71 15.71
C ALA A 806 17.29 38.18 16.94
N GLY A 807 17.09 36.87 17.07
CA GLY A 807 16.27 36.27 18.14
C GLY A 807 15.12 35.42 17.60
N ALA A 808 14.14 35.16 18.46
CA ALA A 808 12.92 34.46 18.07
C ALA A 808 12.07 35.34 17.16
N GLU A 809 11.46 34.73 16.14
CA GLU A 809 10.57 35.43 15.22
C GLU A 809 9.22 35.65 15.91
N THR A 810 8.80 36.90 16.07
CA THR A 810 7.53 37.30 16.69
C THR A 810 6.78 38.25 15.75
N PRO A 811 5.45 38.41 15.89
CA PRO A 811 4.73 39.41 15.11
C PRO A 811 5.40 40.79 15.15
N LEU A 812 5.80 41.25 16.35
CA LEU A 812 6.43 42.54 16.58
C LEU A 812 7.80 42.68 15.88
N GLU A 813 8.66 41.66 15.97
CA GLU A 813 9.94 41.65 15.25
C GLU A 813 9.73 41.72 13.74
N ARG A 814 8.79 40.93 13.22
CA ARG A 814 8.48 40.87 11.79
C ARG A 814 7.89 42.17 11.26
N MET A 815 6.96 42.78 11.99
CA MET A 815 6.43 44.11 11.68
C MET A 815 7.55 45.15 11.60
N SER A 816 8.43 45.19 12.60
CA SER A 816 9.55 46.13 12.65
C SER A 816 10.51 45.93 11.47
N ARG A 817 10.87 44.68 11.17
CA ARG A 817 11.79 44.33 10.08
C ARG A 817 11.26 44.74 8.71
N ALA A 818 9.98 44.51 8.45
CA ALA A 818 9.35 44.82 7.18
C ALA A 818 8.69 46.20 7.12
N ARG A 819 8.74 46.97 8.23
CA ARG A 819 8.09 48.27 8.39
C ARG A 819 6.57 48.21 8.20
N ASP A 820 5.93 47.14 8.66
CA ASP A 820 4.47 47.05 8.69
C ASP A 820 3.91 47.71 9.96
N GLU A 821 2.83 48.49 9.83
CA GLU A 821 2.10 49.07 10.97
C GLU A 821 1.11 48.10 11.61
N ARG A 822 0.69 47.07 10.87
CA ARG A 822 -0.31 46.07 11.29
C ARG A 822 0.12 44.66 10.86
N TYR A 823 -0.23 43.67 11.66
CA TYR A 823 0.03 42.26 11.40
C TYR A 823 -1.26 41.47 11.22
N GLY A 824 -1.51 40.97 10.01
CA GLY A 824 -2.66 40.15 9.65
C GLY A 824 -2.28 38.96 8.79
N LEU A 825 -3.24 38.41 8.06
CA LEU A 825 -3.07 37.18 7.28
C LEU A 825 -1.95 37.29 6.23
N ALA A 826 -1.86 38.43 5.55
CA ALA A 826 -0.84 38.64 4.52
C ALA A 826 0.58 38.61 5.11
N GLN A 827 0.80 39.26 6.26
CA GLN A 827 2.09 39.23 6.98
C GLN A 827 2.38 37.82 7.53
N ALA A 828 1.39 37.17 8.14
CA ALA A 828 1.54 35.81 8.66
C ALA A 828 1.93 34.80 7.57
N LEU A 829 1.39 34.92 6.36
CA LEU A 829 1.78 34.11 5.19
C LEU A 829 3.19 34.42 4.70
N ARG A 830 3.54 35.70 4.57
CA ARG A 830 4.91 36.17 4.20
C ARG A 830 5.96 35.57 5.13
N ASP A 831 5.73 35.70 6.43
CA ASP A 831 6.68 35.30 7.47
C ASP A 831 6.61 33.82 7.82
N SER A 832 5.53 33.15 7.42
CA SER A 832 5.24 31.77 7.79
C SER A 832 5.15 31.55 9.30
N LEU A 833 4.58 32.49 10.05
CA LEU A 833 4.64 32.52 11.52
C LEU A 833 3.78 31.41 12.16
N ASN A 834 4.37 30.49 12.93
CA ASN A 834 3.67 29.32 13.48
C ASN A 834 2.64 29.71 14.55
N THR A 835 3.03 30.55 15.50
CA THR A 835 2.19 30.88 16.67
C THR A 835 0.88 31.56 16.27
N TRP A 836 0.90 32.40 15.23
CA TRP A 836 -0.29 33.10 14.74
C TRP A 836 -1.33 32.16 14.11
N PHE A 837 -0.89 31.19 13.28
CA PHE A 837 -1.80 30.19 12.71
C PHE A 837 -2.31 29.22 13.77
N ALA A 838 -1.45 28.75 14.67
CA ALA A 838 -1.87 27.88 15.76
C ALA A 838 -2.93 28.55 16.66
N TRP A 839 -2.76 29.84 16.97
CA TRP A 839 -3.73 30.62 17.73
C TRP A 839 -5.08 30.73 17.02
N LEU A 840 -5.11 31.27 15.81
CA LEU A 840 -6.40 31.52 15.14
C LEU A 840 -7.13 30.24 14.75
N VAL A 841 -6.42 29.20 14.28
CA VAL A 841 -7.07 27.92 13.94
C VAL A 841 -7.63 27.24 15.19
N GLU A 842 -6.94 27.30 16.34
CA GLU A 842 -7.47 26.77 17.60
C GLU A 842 -8.82 27.41 17.96
N THR A 843 -8.99 28.72 17.73
CA THR A 843 -10.27 29.42 18.01
C THR A 843 -11.45 28.99 17.14
N THR A 844 -11.22 28.16 16.11
CA THR A 844 -12.26 27.67 15.19
C THR A 844 -12.77 26.27 15.53
N ASP A 845 -12.06 25.50 16.36
CA ASP A 845 -12.40 24.11 16.66
C ASP A 845 -13.42 24.04 17.81
N ALA A 846 -14.69 23.79 17.48
CA ALA A 846 -15.77 23.72 18.46
C ALA A 846 -15.62 22.54 19.44
N THR A 847 -14.76 21.55 19.14
CA THR A 847 -14.45 20.47 20.09
C THR A 847 -13.66 20.97 21.29
N LEU A 848 -13.10 22.16 21.24
CA LEU A 848 -12.41 22.81 22.36
C LEU A 848 -13.34 23.62 23.28
N LEU A 849 -14.64 23.71 22.93
CA LEU A 849 -15.71 24.35 23.72
C LEU A 849 -15.43 25.82 24.10
N ASP A 850 -14.67 26.54 23.27
CA ASP A 850 -14.30 27.95 23.46
C ASP A 850 -13.62 28.26 24.83
N ASP A 851 -13.11 27.24 25.53
CA ASP A 851 -12.39 27.39 26.79
C ASP A 851 -10.88 27.28 26.51
N PRO A 852 -10.08 28.36 26.57
CA PRO A 852 -8.64 28.33 26.27
C PRO A 852 -7.80 27.45 27.21
N THR A 853 -8.35 27.04 28.36
CA THR A 853 -7.62 26.33 29.42
C THR A 853 -7.98 24.83 29.54
N ALA A 854 -9.16 24.42 29.07
CA ALA A 854 -9.63 23.05 29.20
C ALA A 854 -9.19 22.13 28.04
N ALA A 855 -9.15 20.82 28.26
CA ALA A 855 -8.88 19.86 27.18
C ALA A 855 -10.00 19.77 26.12
N GLY A 856 -11.22 20.22 26.46
CA GLY A 856 -12.41 20.07 25.63
C GLY A 856 -12.80 18.60 25.40
N LEU A 857 -13.35 18.33 24.22
CA LEU A 857 -13.76 17.03 23.66
C LEU A 857 -12.87 16.61 22.48
N ALA A 858 -11.59 17.02 22.48
CA ALA A 858 -10.68 16.84 21.36
C ALA A 858 -10.49 15.38 20.89
N THR A 859 -10.87 14.36 21.68
CA THR A 859 -10.79 12.94 21.27
C THR A 859 -11.93 12.48 20.37
N VAL A 860 -12.95 13.30 20.12
CA VAL A 860 -14.10 12.93 19.28
C VAL A 860 -13.68 12.60 17.84
N ARG A 861 -14.33 11.60 17.23
CA ARG A 861 -14.02 11.12 15.87
C ARG A 861 -15.29 11.02 15.04
N ALA A 862 -15.19 11.39 13.76
CA ALA A 862 -16.26 11.19 12.79
C ALA A 862 -16.29 9.71 12.34
N LEU A 863 -17.41 9.02 12.53
CA LEU A 863 -17.64 7.68 12.00
C LEU A 863 -18.27 7.74 10.61
N THR A 864 -19.12 8.73 10.35
CA THR A 864 -19.70 9.03 9.04
C THR A 864 -19.19 10.37 8.50
N PRO A 865 -19.26 10.62 7.18
CA PRO A 865 -18.59 11.76 6.54
C PRO A 865 -18.99 13.15 7.05
N ASN A 866 -20.22 13.34 7.54
CA ASN A 866 -20.71 14.66 7.96
C ASN A 866 -20.79 14.82 9.47
N ALA A 867 -20.36 13.83 10.25
CA ALA A 867 -20.54 13.78 11.70
C ALA A 867 -19.90 14.94 12.48
N LEU A 868 -18.78 15.46 11.97
CA LEU A 868 -18.08 16.62 12.54
C LEU A 868 -18.20 17.87 11.66
N ARG A 869 -19.16 17.88 10.72
CA ARG A 869 -19.38 19.04 9.85
C ARG A 869 -19.84 20.25 10.66
N GLY A 870 -19.16 21.37 10.47
CA GLY A 870 -19.32 22.61 11.23
C GLY A 870 -18.73 22.55 12.65
N VAL A 871 -18.31 21.36 13.12
CA VAL A 871 -17.72 21.17 14.45
C VAL A 871 -16.19 21.28 14.38
N ARG A 872 -15.60 20.71 13.33
CA ARG A 872 -14.18 20.87 13.00
C ARG A 872 -14.03 21.48 11.61
N PRO A 873 -14.19 22.82 11.47
CA PRO A 873 -14.11 23.50 10.18
C PRO A 873 -12.85 23.19 9.36
N LEU A 874 -11.71 22.94 10.02
CA LEU A 874 -10.48 22.52 9.35
C LEU A 874 -10.63 21.20 8.60
N LEU A 875 -11.29 20.20 9.19
CA LEU A 875 -11.51 18.90 8.55
C LEU A 875 -12.49 19.02 7.40
N ASP A 876 -13.53 19.84 7.56
CA ASP A 876 -14.52 20.10 6.52
C ASP A 876 -13.88 20.72 5.29
N LEU A 877 -13.11 21.79 5.50
CA LEU A 877 -12.42 22.46 4.41
C LEU A 877 -11.40 21.53 3.75
N ALA A 878 -10.63 20.77 4.53
CA ALA A 878 -9.68 19.81 3.98
C ALA A 878 -10.40 18.78 3.08
N ALA A 879 -11.51 18.21 3.54
CA ALA A 879 -12.31 17.27 2.74
C ALA A 879 -12.90 17.93 1.47
N GLU A 880 -13.41 19.16 1.57
CA GLU A 880 -13.92 19.93 0.42
C GLU A 880 -12.83 20.21 -0.64
N LEU A 881 -11.58 20.36 -0.18
CA LEU A 881 -10.40 20.55 -1.03
C LEU A 881 -9.83 19.23 -1.59
N GLY A 882 -10.40 18.08 -1.25
CA GLY A 882 -10.00 16.76 -1.76
C GLY A 882 -9.14 15.94 -0.81
N PHE A 883 -8.79 16.47 0.38
CA PHE A 883 -8.00 15.69 1.33
C PHE A 883 -8.77 14.48 1.85
N GLY A 884 -8.11 13.33 1.95
CA GLY A 884 -8.73 12.08 2.42
C GLY A 884 -9.40 11.27 1.30
N ALA A 885 -9.43 11.77 0.06
CA ALA A 885 -9.98 11.09 -1.09
C ALA A 885 -8.90 10.76 -2.12
N SER A 886 -9.06 9.63 -2.81
CA SER A 886 -8.33 9.33 -4.04
C SER A 886 -9.08 9.90 -5.23
N GLU A 887 -8.35 10.42 -6.20
CA GLU A 887 -8.89 11.04 -7.42
C GLU A 887 -8.37 10.32 -8.66
N ASN A 888 -9.22 10.17 -9.68
CA ASN A 888 -8.84 9.60 -10.95
C ASN A 888 -8.31 10.69 -11.89
N LEU A 889 -7.16 10.44 -12.51
CA LEU A 889 -6.47 11.37 -13.42
C LEU A 889 -6.82 11.12 -14.89
N ASP A 890 -7.88 10.37 -15.17
CA ASP A 890 -8.29 9.96 -16.52
C ASP A 890 -9.11 11.02 -17.27
N GLY A 891 -9.43 12.14 -16.61
CA GLY A 891 -10.26 13.19 -17.19
C GLY A 891 -11.67 12.72 -17.53
N GLY A 892 -12.17 11.65 -16.90
CA GLY A 892 -13.47 11.05 -17.22
C GLY A 892 -13.50 10.28 -18.56
N LEU A 893 -12.33 9.88 -19.07
CA LEU A 893 -12.20 9.15 -20.33
C LEU A 893 -12.26 7.63 -20.16
N LEU A 894 -12.23 7.09 -18.94
CA LEU A 894 -12.23 5.63 -18.72
C LEU A 894 -13.55 5.16 -18.09
N PRO A 895 -14.00 3.92 -18.37
CA PRO A 895 -15.14 3.33 -17.69
C PRO A 895 -14.96 3.31 -16.17
N ALA A 896 -16.06 3.53 -15.43
CA ALA A 896 -16.06 3.43 -13.97
C ALA A 896 -15.59 2.04 -13.51
N GLY A 897 -14.71 2.02 -12.50
CA GLY A 897 -14.14 0.78 -11.95
C GLY A 897 -13.01 0.16 -12.78
N LEU A 898 -12.60 0.74 -13.92
CA LEU A 898 -11.44 0.26 -14.69
C LEU A 898 -10.12 0.55 -13.95
N ILE A 899 -10.03 1.72 -13.32
CA ILE A 899 -8.88 2.16 -12.53
C ILE A 899 -8.98 1.51 -11.15
N GLU A 900 -7.95 0.75 -10.79
CA GLU A 900 -7.84 0.00 -9.55
C GLU A 900 -6.94 0.75 -8.54
N SER A 901 -7.10 0.42 -7.27
CA SER A 901 -6.26 1.01 -6.22
C SER A 901 -4.78 0.70 -6.43
N GLY A 902 -3.95 1.73 -6.45
CA GLY A 902 -2.51 1.63 -6.70
C GLY A 902 -2.10 1.90 -8.15
N ASP A 903 -3.05 2.00 -9.07
CA ASP A 903 -2.78 2.47 -10.43
C ASP A 903 -2.28 3.92 -10.43
N VAL A 904 -1.42 4.26 -11.38
CA VAL A 904 -0.79 5.58 -11.51
C VAL A 904 -1.77 6.66 -11.96
N LEU A 905 -2.88 6.26 -12.58
CA LEU A 905 -4.00 7.14 -12.92
C LEU A 905 -4.94 7.38 -11.75
N GLN A 906 -4.58 6.93 -10.53
CA GLN A 906 -5.28 7.28 -9.30
C GLN A 906 -4.31 7.86 -8.28
N THR A 907 -4.69 8.98 -7.67
CA THR A 907 -3.93 9.59 -6.59
C THR A 907 -4.05 8.76 -5.31
N THR A 908 -3.01 8.76 -4.48
CA THR A 908 -3.16 8.25 -3.11
C THR A 908 -3.84 9.31 -2.26
N ALA A 909 -4.86 8.92 -1.50
CA ALA A 909 -5.52 9.83 -0.57
C ALA A 909 -4.52 10.41 0.44
N SER A 910 -4.51 11.74 0.56
CA SER A 910 -3.82 12.43 1.65
C SER A 910 -4.44 12.05 2.99
N ASN A 911 -3.69 12.15 4.09
CA ASN A 911 -4.21 11.77 5.39
C ASN A 911 -3.83 12.78 6.48
N LEU A 912 -4.84 13.18 7.26
CA LEU A 912 -4.62 13.92 8.51
C LEU A 912 -4.62 12.93 9.67
N ASP A 913 -3.56 12.93 10.46
CA ASP A 913 -3.45 12.10 11.64
C ASP A 913 -4.57 12.44 12.65
N PRO A 914 -5.26 11.44 13.24
CA PRO A 914 -6.42 11.66 14.11
C PRO A 914 -6.14 12.66 15.24
N ILE A 915 -6.82 13.81 15.23
CA ILE A 915 -6.72 14.81 16.30
C ILE A 915 -7.44 14.27 17.54
N THR A 916 -6.67 14.02 18.61
CA THR A 916 -7.12 13.52 19.90
C THR A 916 -6.79 14.45 21.07
N SER A 917 -6.10 15.57 20.83
CA SER A 917 -5.80 16.56 21.87
C SER A 917 -5.75 17.98 21.31
N ARG A 918 -5.86 18.98 22.18
CA ARG A 918 -5.67 20.40 21.83
C ARG A 918 -4.31 20.68 21.20
N ALA A 919 -3.24 20.07 21.73
CA ALA A 919 -1.91 20.20 21.15
C ALA A 919 -1.88 19.72 19.69
N GLN A 920 -2.63 18.66 19.37
CA GLN A 920 -2.71 18.15 18.00
C GLN A 920 -3.54 19.03 17.07
N VAL A 921 -4.51 19.81 17.57
CA VAL A 921 -5.17 20.88 16.78
C VAL A 921 -4.13 21.90 16.34
N ARG A 922 -3.31 22.38 17.30
CA ARG A 922 -2.23 23.35 17.03
C ARG A 922 -1.20 22.80 16.04
N LEU A 923 -0.81 21.53 16.16
CA LEU A 923 0.13 20.88 15.24
C LEU A 923 -0.46 20.63 13.85
N ALA A 924 -1.78 20.38 13.76
CA ALA A 924 -2.48 20.25 12.49
C ALA A 924 -2.45 21.57 11.72
N ALA A 925 -2.67 22.71 12.39
CA ALA A 925 -2.57 24.07 11.84
C ALA A 925 -1.15 24.47 11.34
N LEU A 926 -0.17 23.58 11.50
CA LEU A 926 1.21 23.78 11.06
C LEU A 926 1.62 22.78 9.98
N GLY A 927 0.72 21.86 9.61
CA GLY A 927 0.96 20.82 8.60
C GLY A 927 1.86 19.68 9.05
N PHE A 928 2.18 19.54 10.35
CA PHE A 928 2.98 18.42 10.87
C PHE A 928 2.20 17.12 10.98
N ARG A 929 0.87 17.22 10.99
CA ARG A 929 -0.07 16.10 11.12
C ARG A 929 -0.74 15.75 9.79
N MET A 930 -0.39 16.48 8.71
CA MET A 930 -1.00 16.33 7.40
C MET A 930 0.01 15.76 6.41
N GLN A 931 -0.31 14.59 5.87
CA GLN A 931 0.41 13.95 4.79
C GLN A 931 -0.21 14.41 3.48
N ALA A 932 0.58 15.03 2.60
CA ALA A 932 0.09 15.55 1.32
C ALA A 932 1.00 15.14 0.17
N THR A 933 0.42 15.09 -1.03
CA THR A 933 1.19 14.95 -2.27
C THR A 933 1.52 16.33 -2.86
N PRO A 934 2.60 16.45 -3.65
CA PRO A 934 2.84 17.66 -4.44
C PRO A 934 1.65 18.08 -5.30
N LEU A 935 0.96 17.14 -5.96
CA LEU A 935 -0.21 17.45 -6.78
C LEU A 935 -1.32 18.09 -5.94
N GLN A 936 -1.65 17.51 -4.78
CA GLN A 936 -2.65 18.08 -3.88
C GLN A 936 -2.31 19.52 -3.48
N LEU A 937 -1.05 19.82 -3.17
CA LEU A 937 -0.62 21.18 -2.82
C LEU A 937 -0.63 22.14 -4.01
N ALA A 938 -0.39 21.65 -5.24
CA ALA A 938 -0.53 22.43 -6.46
C ALA A 938 -2.01 22.73 -6.75
N GLU A 939 -2.91 21.79 -6.47
CA GLU A 939 -4.37 22.01 -6.56
C GLU A 939 -4.85 23.08 -5.58
N ILE A 940 -4.31 23.11 -4.34
CA ILE A 940 -4.63 24.18 -3.39
C ILE A 940 -4.18 25.55 -3.94
N ALA A 941 -2.97 25.62 -4.50
CA ALA A 941 -2.48 26.83 -5.14
C ALA A 941 -3.36 27.25 -6.33
N ALA A 942 -3.74 26.29 -7.18
CA ALA A 942 -4.66 26.52 -8.30
C ALA A 942 -6.03 27.03 -7.83
N ALA A 943 -6.56 26.46 -6.76
CA ALA A 943 -7.85 26.83 -6.20
C ALA A 943 -7.84 28.26 -5.66
N ILE A 944 -6.79 28.65 -4.91
CA ILE A 944 -6.63 30.02 -4.42
C ILE A 944 -6.53 31.00 -5.60
N ALA A 945 -5.75 30.64 -6.62
CA ALA A 945 -5.47 31.50 -7.75
C ALA A 945 -6.72 31.77 -8.61
N SER A 946 -7.44 30.71 -8.99
CA SER A 946 -8.62 30.78 -9.86
C SER A 946 -9.92 31.07 -9.10
N GLY A 947 -9.94 30.89 -7.77
CA GLY A 947 -11.17 30.90 -6.97
C GLY A 947 -12.05 29.67 -7.19
N ARG A 948 -11.53 28.63 -7.85
CA ARG A 948 -12.26 27.41 -8.22
C ARG A 948 -11.42 26.17 -7.96
N ARG A 949 -12.03 25.12 -7.41
CA ARG A 949 -11.42 23.78 -7.37
C ARG A 949 -11.59 23.08 -8.71
N VAL A 950 -10.51 22.86 -9.43
CA VAL A 950 -10.46 22.08 -10.68
C VAL A 950 -9.89 20.70 -10.39
N THR A 951 -10.50 19.66 -10.95
CA THR A 951 -10.00 18.28 -10.82
C THR A 951 -8.80 18.07 -11.75
N PRO A 952 -7.67 17.53 -11.26
CA PRO A 952 -6.50 17.28 -12.07
C PRO A 952 -6.75 16.15 -13.09
N ARG A 953 -6.13 16.27 -14.27
CA ARG A 953 -6.18 15.24 -15.31
C ARG A 953 -4.84 15.05 -16.02
N LEU A 954 -4.48 13.79 -16.20
CA LEU A 954 -3.33 13.36 -16.99
C LEU A 954 -3.74 12.98 -18.43
N LEU A 955 -4.88 12.32 -18.61
CA LEU A 955 -5.37 11.95 -19.94
C LEU A 955 -6.16 13.10 -20.59
N LEU A 956 -5.73 13.54 -21.77
CA LEU A 956 -6.44 14.51 -22.60
C LEU A 956 -7.30 13.86 -23.68
N GLU A 957 -6.87 12.70 -24.18
CA GLU A 957 -7.57 12.01 -25.25
C GLU A 957 -7.32 10.51 -25.18
N VAL A 958 -8.34 9.72 -25.49
CA VAL A 958 -8.23 8.26 -25.70
C VAL A 958 -9.05 7.91 -26.94
N ASN A 959 -8.42 7.26 -27.93
CA ASN A 959 -9.05 6.80 -29.17
C ASN A 959 -9.86 7.90 -29.91
N GLY A 960 -9.30 9.10 -30.05
CA GLY A 960 -9.99 10.22 -30.70
C GLY A 960 -10.99 10.98 -29.82
N ARG A 961 -11.29 10.49 -28.60
CA ARG A 961 -12.21 11.14 -27.67
C ARG A 961 -11.46 12.04 -26.71
N SER A 962 -11.69 13.35 -26.79
CA SER A 962 -11.09 14.33 -25.88
C SER A 962 -11.79 14.37 -24.52
N ALA A 963 -11.02 14.62 -23.47
CA ALA A 963 -11.54 14.87 -22.13
C ALA A 963 -12.40 16.16 -22.13
N PRO A 964 -13.55 16.16 -21.45
CA PRO A 964 -14.39 17.35 -21.32
C PRO A 964 -13.62 18.47 -20.63
N ALA A 965 -13.91 19.73 -20.99
CA ALA A 965 -13.33 20.88 -20.30
C ALA A 965 -13.70 20.85 -18.81
N ALA A 966 -12.72 21.09 -17.94
CA ALA A 966 -12.92 21.07 -16.51
C ALA A 966 -13.57 22.40 -16.06
N ASN A 967 -14.89 22.41 -15.93
CA ASN A 967 -15.58 23.52 -15.28
C ASN A 967 -15.47 23.30 -13.76
N GLY A 968 -14.35 23.71 -13.15
CA GLY A 968 -14.12 23.53 -11.71
C GLY A 968 -15.22 24.10 -10.82
N THR A 969 -15.29 23.72 -9.54
CA THR A 969 -16.32 24.21 -8.61
C THR A 969 -15.88 25.51 -7.94
N ALA A 970 -16.74 26.53 -7.89
CA ALA A 970 -16.40 27.78 -7.20
C ALA A 970 -16.14 27.54 -5.71
N LEU A 971 -15.05 28.10 -5.17
CA LEU A 971 -14.69 27.93 -3.76
C LEU A 971 -15.66 28.62 -2.80
N GLY A 972 -16.20 29.79 -3.17
CA GLY A 972 -17.06 30.59 -2.28
C GLY A 972 -16.32 31.19 -1.07
N ILE A 973 -14.99 31.23 -1.11
CA ILE A 973 -14.09 31.78 -0.09
C ILE A 973 -13.32 32.96 -0.68
N ALA A 974 -13.15 34.04 0.09
CA ALA A 974 -12.35 35.18 -0.35
C ALA A 974 -10.86 34.82 -0.37
N THR A 975 -10.17 35.06 -1.49
CA THR A 975 -8.76 34.65 -1.65
C THR A 975 -7.79 35.82 -1.75
N GLU A 976 -8.25 37.08 -1.84
CA GLU A 976 -7.37 38.23 -2.13
C GLU A 976 -6.27 38.45 -1.08
N ARG A 977 -6.60 38.42 0.23
CA ARG A 977 -5.57 38.53 1.28
C ARG A 977 -4.54 37.38 1.24
N ILE A 978 -4.97 36.20 0.83
CA ILE A 978 -4.10 35.03 0.66
C ILE A 978 -3.14 35.28 -0.51
N LYS A 979 -3.66 35.75 -1.65
CA LYS A 979 -2.86 36.11 -2.83
C LYS A 979 -1.83 37.19 -2.50
N ASP A 980 -2.22 38.23 -1.75
CA ASP A 980 -1.34 39.30 -1.31
C ASP A 980 -0.21 38.77 -0.42
N GLY A 981 -0.55 37.93 0.56
CA GLY A 981 0.44 37.29 1.44
C GLY A 981 1.44 36.42 0.67
N MET A 982 0.96 35.60 -0.26
CA MET A 982 1.81 34.73 -1.08
C MET A 982 2.68 35.50 -2.09
N ALA A 983 2.23 36.64 -2.59
CA ALA A 983 3.05 37.52 -3.42
C ALA A 983 4.26 38.05 -2.64
N ARG A 984 4.06 38.41 -1.37
CA ARG A 984 5.13 38.91 -0.49
C ARG A 984 6.22 37.87 -0.19
N VAL A 985 5.89 36.59 -0.16
CA VAL A 985 6.86 35.52 0.16
C VAL A 985 8.10 35.54 -0.75
N ALA A 986 7.95 35.83 -2.05
CA ALA A 986 9.06 35.95 -3.00
C ALA A 986 9.71 37.36 -3.01
N LEU A 987 9.04 38.37 -2.46
CA LEU A 987 9.49 39.77 -2.46
C LEU A 987 10.35 40.08 -1.23
N ASP A 988 9.80 39.84 -0.05
CA ASP A 988 10.36 40.22 1.24
C ASP A 988 10.12 39.16 2.34
N GLY A 989 9.69 37.95 1.95
CA GLY A 989 9.44 36.83 2.86
C GLY A 989 10.42 35.66 2.69
N THR A 990 9.94 34.46 3.05
CA THR A 990 10.78 33.26 3.21
C THR A 990 11.41 32.71 1.91
N ALA A 991 10.96 33.14 0.73
CA ALA A 991 11.55 32.74 -0.55
C ALA A 991 12.33 33.88 -1.25
N GLN A 992 12.49 35.04 -0.60
CA GLN A 992 13.13 36.22 -1.17
C GLN A 992 14.49 35.90 -1.82
N ALA A 993 15.35 35.16 -1.12
CA ALA A 993 16.72 34.89 -1.59
C ALA A 993 16.75 34.16 -2.95
N ALA A 994 15.82 33.24 -3.19
CA ALA A 994 15.75 32.48 -4.45
C ALA A 994 15.39 33.36 -5.65
N PHE A 995 14.61 34.42 -5.42
CA PHE A 995 14.06 35.28 -6.47
C PHE A 995 14.62 36.70 -6.49
N ALA A 996 15.67 37.00 -5.72
CA ALA A 996 16.23 38.35 -5.55
C ALA A 996 16.94 38.92 -6.79
N GLY A 997 17.42 38.06 -7.70
CA GLY A 997 18.18 38.50 -8.89
C GLY A 997 17.33 39.28 -9.90
N ALA A 998 17.94 40.24 -10.61
CA ALA A 998 17.28 41.13 -11.57
C ALA A 998 16.54 40.39 -12.71
N ARG A 999 16.99 39.19 -13.07
CA ARG A 999 16.29 38.34 -14.07
C ARG A 999 14.86 37.97 -13.68
N PHE A 1000 14.50 38.11 -12.40
CA PHE A 1000 13.15 37.85 -11.91
C PHE A 1000 12.30 39.11 -11.80
N ASP A 1001 12.78 40.30 -12.15
CA ASP A 1001 12.03 41.54 -11.94
C ASP A 1001 10.69 41.58 -12.70
N ALA A 1002 10.63 40.93 -13.88
CA ALA A 1002 9.38 40.76 -14.63
C ALA A 1002 8.48 39.61 -14.11
N ILE A 1003 9.07 38.61 -13.43
CA ILE A 1003 8.38 37.40 -12.96
C ILE A 1003 7.82 37.60 -11.55
N ARG A 1004 8.59 38.24 -10.66
CA ARG A 1004 8.30 38.37 -9.22
C ARG A 1004 6.93 39.01 -8.92
N PRO A 1005 6.47 40.06 -9.65
CA PRO A 1005 5.12 40.62 -9.45
C PRO A 1005 3.97 39.67 -9.81
N LEU A 1006 4.25 38.66 -10.65
CA LEU A 1006 3.29 37.69 -11.16
C LEU A 1006 3.41 36.32 -10.46
N LEU A 1007 4.37 36.19 -9.55
CA LEU A 1007 4.64 34.97 -8.78
C LEU A 1007 4.00 35.07 -7.39
N ARG A 1008 3.20 34.06 -7.02
CA ARG A 1008 2.70 33.87 -5.65
C ARG A 1008 3.17 32.52 -5.15
N VAL A 1009 3.86 32.49 -4.01
CA VAL A 1009 4.42 31.26 -3.45
C VAL A 1009 4.26 31.18 -1.94
N LYS A 1010 4.38 29.96 -1.41
CA LYS A 1010 4.48 29.67 0.02
C LYS A 1010 5.52 28.57 0.24
N THR A 1011 6.46 28.83 1.14
CA THR A 1011 7.44 27.82 1.57
C THR A 1011 6.84 26.90 2.64
N GLY A 1012 7.36 25.67 2.72
CA GLY A 1012 7.13 24.76 3.84
C GLY A 1012 8.42 24.07 4.25
N THR A 1013 8.57 23.85 5.54
CA THR A 1013 9.65 23.06 6.14
C THR A 1013 9.01 22.17 7.19
N ALA A 1014 9.18 20.85 7.08
CA ALA A 1014 8.69 19.88 8.06
C ALA A 1014 9.85 19.03 8.60
N ASP A 1015 10.13 19.13 9.89
CA ASP A 1015 11.18 18.39 10.59
C ASP A 1015 10.98 16.87 10.48
N LEU A 1016 12.05 16.14 10.14
CA LEU A 1016 12.08 14.67 10.07
C LEU A 1016 12.88 14.05 11.22
N ASP A 1017 13.72 14.83 11.90
CA ASP A 1017 14.56 14.40 13.02
C ASP A 1017 14.31 15.22 14.30
N GLU A 1018 14.71 14.67 15.44
CA GLU A 1018 14.56 15.33 16.75
C GLU A 1018 15.39 16.61 16.87
N ALA A 1019 16.52 16.67 16.17
CA ALA A 1019 17.38 17.85 16.16
C ALA A 1019 16.80 18.99 15.31
N GLY A 1020 15.82 18.73 14.43
CA GLY A 1020 15.34 19.71 13.46
C GLY A 1020 16.46 20.17 12.54
N THR A 1021 17.31 19.24 12.09
CA THR A 1021 18.41 19.48 11.16
C THR A 1021 18.17 18.84 9.79
N VAL A 1022 17.15 17.99 9.70
CA VAL A 1022 16.74 17.29 8.49
C VAL A 1022 15.25 17.52 8.29
N HIS A 1023 14.86 18.00 7.11
CA HIS A 1023 13.50 18.42 6.84
C HIS A 1023 12.98 17.97 5.48
N ASN A 1024 11.67 17.97 5.30
CA ASN A 1024 11.06 18.14 3.99
C ASN A 1024 11.08 19.62 3.63
N ALA A 1025 11.72 19.94 2.50
CA ALA A 1025 11.70 21.27 1.91
C ALA A 1025 10.59 21.33 0.86
N TRP A 1026 9.65 22.26 1.05
CA TRP A 1026 8.50 22.47 0.17
C TRP A 1026 8.45 23.90 -0.38
N LEU A 1027 8.00 24.04 -1.62
CA LEU A 1027 7.51 25.30 -2.17
C LEU A 1027 6.26 25.01 -2.99
N THR A 1028 5.16 25.70 -2.71
CA THR A 1028 3.93 25.65 -3.51
C THR A 1028 3.56 27.05 -3.98
N GLY A 1029 2.91 27.18 -5.12
CA GLY A 1029 2.52 28.49 -5.64
C GLY A 1029 1.94 28.44 -7.03
N TRP A 1030 1.77 29.62 -7.62
CA TRP A 1030 1.41 29.76 -9.02
C TRP A 1030 2.06 30.97 -9.66
N LEU A 1031 2.06 30.94 -10.98
CA LEU A 1031 2.50 32.01 -11.85
C LEU A 1031 1.31 32.50 -12.69
N GLU A 1032 1.05 33.80 -12.65
CA GLU A 1032 0.01 34.40 -13.46
C GLU A 1032 0.39 34.41 -14.96
N PRO A 1033 -0.61 34.36 -15.87
CA PRO A 1033 -0.39 34.51 -17.31
C PRO A 1033 0.42 35.77 -17.66
N GLY A 1034 1.24 35.68 -18.70
CA GLY A 1034 2.06 36.79 -19.17
C GLY A 1034 3.38 37.00 -18.43
N ALA A 1035 3.66 36.23 -17.38
CA ALA A 1035 4.95 36.25 -16.69
C ALA A 1035 6.09 35.63 -17.52
N LEU A 1036 5.76 34.71 -18.43
CA LEU A 1036 6.69 34.10 -19.37
C LEU A 1036 6.23 34.43 -20.80
N PRO A 1037 7.13 34.74 -21.75
CA PRO A 1037 6.77 35.25 -23.07
C PRO A 1037 5.83 34.36 -23.90
N SER A 1038 5.83 33.07 -23.64
CA SER A 1038 5.12 32.05 -24.43
C SER A 1038 4.20 31.19 -23.57
N GLU A 1039 3.79 31.71 -22.42
CA GLU A 1039 2.88 31.03 -21.50
C GLU A 1039 1.64 31.90 -21.23
N SER A 1040 0.52 31.44 -21.76
CA SER A 1040 -0.79 32.07 -21.57
C SER A 1040 -1.59 31.40 -20.46
N ARG A 1041 -1.18 30.23 -19.99
CA ARG A 1041 -1.86 29.51 -18.90
C ARG A 1041 -1.39 30.07 -17.56
N ARG A 1042 -2.27 29.99 -16.57
CA ARG A 1042 -1.88 30.15 -15.18
C ARG A 1042 -1.26 28.83 -14.70
N LEU A 1043 0.01 28.87 -14.32
CA LEU A 1043 0.74 27.66 -13.92
C LEU A 1043 0.74 27.54 -12.40
N ALA A 1044 0.03 26.56 -11.85
CA ALA A 1044 0.16 26.17 -10.44
C ALA A 1044 1.20 25.06 -10.30
N PHE A 1045 1.97 25.07 -9.20
CA PHE A 1045 3.07 24.13 -9.03
C PHE A 1045 3.35 23.82 -7.56
N ALA A 1046 3.96 22.66 -7.32
CA ALA A 1046 4.53 22.30 -6.02
C ALA A 1046 5.82 21.50 -6.18
N CYS A 1047 6.81 21.85 -5.35
CA CYS A 1047 8.09 21.17 -5.22
C CYS A 1047 8.21 20.56 -3.82
N LEU A 1048 8.74 19.33 -3.78
CA LEU A 1048 9.17 18.61 -2.59
C LEU A 1048 10.61 18.13 -2.78
N ILE A 1049 11.46 18.36 -1.79
CA ILE A 1049 12.71 17.63 -1.60
C ILE A 1049 12.72 17.12 -0.15
N SER A 1050 12.69 15.81 0.05
CA SER A 1050 12.77 15.23 1.40
C SER A 1050 14.22 15.18 1.90
N HIS A 1051 14.36 15.04 3.23
CA HIS A 1051 15.65 14.91 3.92
C HIS A 1051 16.69 15.98 3.54
N ALA A 1052 16.26 17.23 3.36
CA ALA A 1052 17.13 18.35 3.09
C ALA A 1052 17.65 18.99 4.39
N ALA A 1053 18.83 19.60 4.33
CA ALA A 1053 19.35 20.42 5.42
C ALA A 1053 18.81 21.87 5.32
N GLY A 1054 18.60 22.36 4.09
CA GLY A 1054 18.00 23.65 3.83
C GLY A 1054 16.47 23.65 3.93
N THR A 1055 15.91 24.85 3.99
CA THR A 1055 14.46 25.11 4.07
C THR A 1055 13.79 25.05 2.70
N GLY A 1056 12.44 25.07 2.68
CA GLY A 1056 11.66 25.16 1.44
C GLY A 1056 12.04 26.31 0.50
N GLY A 1057 12.42 27.48 1.05
CA GLY A 1057 12.84 28.64 0.27
C GLY A 1057 14.25 28.51 -0.31
N GLU A 1058 15.14 27.76 0.34
CA GLU A 1058 16.52 27.56 -0.11
C GLU A 1058 16.63 26.44 -1.14
N GLU A 1059 15.90 25.35 -0.92
CA GLU A 1059 15.99 24.15 -1.75
C GLU A 1059 15.00 24.19 -2.91
N CYS A 1060 13.70 24.12 -2.58
CA CYS A 1060 12.65 24.15 -3.59
C CYS A 1060 12.49 25.55 -4.24
N GLY A 1061 12.78 26.63 -3.50
CA GLY A 1061 12.90 27.97 -4.07
C GLY A 1061 13.96 28.03 -5.17
N ALA A 1062 15.15 27.45 -4.96
CA ALA A 1062 16.19 27.40 -5.97
C ALA A 1062 15.78 26.57 -7.20
N VAL A 1063 15.08 25.44 -7.01
CA VAL A 1063 14.54 24.63 -8.11
C VAL A 1063 13.56 25.45 -8.95
N VAL A 1064 12.56 26.07 -8.32
CA VAL A 1064 11.54 26.85 -9.04
C VAL A 1064 12.15 28.09 -9.70
N ALA A 1065 13.08 28.77 -9.04
CA ALA A 1065 13.82 29.88 -9.64
C ALA A 1065 14.60 29.46 -10.90
N ALA A 1066 15.29 28.31 -10.86
CA ALA A 1066 16.02 27.78 -12.01
C ALA A 1066 15.09 27.36 -13.15
N TRP A 1067 13.95 26.74 -12.82
CA TRP A 1067 12.92 26.36 -13.78
C TRP A 1067 12.33 27.59 -14.50
N LEU A 1068 11.89 28.60 -13.74
CA LEU A 1068 11.33 29.84 -14.29
C LEU A 1068 12.35 30.62 -15.12
N ALA A 1069 13.61 30.72 -14.67
CA ALA A 1069 14.68 31.36 -15.42
C ALA A 1069 14.93 30.65 -16.77
N SER A 1070 14.99 29.31 -16.77
CA SER A 1070 15.15 28.53 -17.99
C SER A 1070 14.03 28.77 -18.99
N LEU A 1071 12.79 28.94 -18.53
CA LEU A 1071 11.64 29.21 -19.40
C LEU A 1071 11.62 30.66 -19.91
N ALA A 1072 12.11 31.62 -19.13
CA ALA A 1072 12.20 33.01 -19.54
C ALA A 1072 13.28 33.25 -20.60
N GLU A 1073 14.39 32.49 -20.53
CA GLU A 1073 15.51 32.55 -21.49
C GLU A 1073 15.19 31.79 -22.81
N SER A 1074 14.34 30.78 -22.74
CA SER A 1074 13.87 30.02 -23.91
C SER A 1074 12.76 30.82 -24.61
N GLY A 1075 13.13 31.71 -25.54
CA GLY A 1075 12.18 32.41 -26.40
C GLY A 1075 11.32 31.43 -27.24
N PRO A 1076 10.33 31.94 -28.00
CA PRO A 1076 9.33 31.11 -28.72
C PRO A 1076 9.89 30.14 -29.79
N ASP A 1077 11.18 30.23 -30.14
CA ASP A 1077 11.83 29.41 -31.19
C ASP A 1077 12.81 28.34 -30.67
N GLY A 1078 12.74 27.99 -29.37
CA GLY A 1078 13.64 27.03 -28.70
C GLY A 1078 13.17 25.58 -28.70
#